data_AF-A0AA39S8A5-F1
#
_entry.id   AF-A0AA39S8A5-F1
#
_cell.length_a   1.000
_cell.length_b   1.000
_cell.length_c   1.000
_cell.angle_alpha   90.00
_cell.angle_beta   90.00
_cell.angle_gamma   90.00
#
_symmetry.space_group_name_H-M   'P 1'
#
loop_
_entity.id
_entity.type
_entity.pdbx_description
1 polymer ?
#
loop_
_entity_poly.entity_id
_entity_poly.type
_entity_poly.pdbx_seq_one_letter_code
_entity_poly.pdbx_strand_id
1 'polypeptide(L)'
;MLNQKLIPISTKDKNYDPLPDGSDSPVTCRRSLSTKTILVAVCGVAMVGFLLAAIACNGSLSSSSPDLNAKRVNVVGGSISKSAKPPRNNNNTRIPHIHLSRGVSDGVSEKSNQKYLGTAAVSYPWNNTVLSWQRTAFHFQPEKNWMNDPNGPVFYKGWYHFFYQYNPNAAVWGDIVWGHAVSRDMIHWLHLPLAMVPDQWYDINGVWTGSATILPDGQLIMLYTGSTNESVQVQNLAYPADPSDPLLINWVKYSGNPVLVPPPGIAAKDFRDPTTAWYTSEGKWRIAIGSKINKTGISLLYDTEDFKTYELIDGILHGVSGTGMWECVDFYPVSTTTKNGLDTSINGPGIKHVMKASRDDDRNDYYALGTYDDKTATWIPDNPTIDVGIGIRYDYGLFYASKTFYDQNKKRRVLWGWVGESDSEYADVKKGWASLQGLPRTVELDQKTGTNLLQWPVEEVESLRLTSTKFDNVELKPGSVVPLDVGPATQLDIVAEFVLDKDALKRIGESNEEFSCSNSGGAAHRGAIGPFGLLVLADKSLTEQTPVYFYVVKGIDGKLKTFFCADQTRSSEASDVNKIIYGNYVPVLEGEKLSLRILVDHSIVESFAQGGRISITSRVYPTKAIYGAARVLLFNNATESSITSSLDIWQMNSAFIRPYSNDQKLFCRMGGDKNKVVVGAAEEREVSRLGKEAAGSQRDLWESRSHNHEKSGVGLVEKISREVSGEKVGSTDLNQEKEGITLGAKGSGQLLAAVIGSHSMIPKDLDVINNPSLVGFRTGNVAEKKVVEGGGVGWGEWA
;
A
#
# COMPACT_ATOMS: atom_id res chain seq x y z
N MET A 1 -7.31 35.16 -44.94
CA MET A 1 -6.13 35.37 -45.81
C MET A 1 -5.00 35.85 -44.89
N LEU A 2 -3.75 35.37 -44.92
CA LEU A 2 -3.12 34.37 -45.81
C LEU A 2 -2.70 33.10 -45.04
N ASN A 3 -2.48 32.01 -45.79
CA ASN A 3 -1.73 30.84 -45.32
C ASN A 3 -0.23 31.17 -45.20
N GLN A 4 0.45 30.66 -44.18
CA GLN A 4 1.86 30.27 -44.28
C GLN A 4 2.09 28.88 -43.68
N LYS A 5 3.09 28.19 -44.23
CA LYS A 5 3.26 26.73 -44.13
C LYS A 5 3.86 26.31 -42.78
N LEU A 6 3.38 25.18 -42.27
CA LEU A 6 4.11 24.39 -41.27
C LEU A 6 5.42 23.90 -41.89
N ILE A 7 6.53 24.13 -41.20
CA ILE A 7 7.84 23.52 -41.45
C ILE A 7 8.13 22.65 -40.22
N PRO A 8 8.49 21.36 -40.37
CA PRO A 8 8.87 20.53 -39.23
C PRO A 8 10.21 21.03 -38.65
N ILE A 9 10.21 21.43 -37.39
CA ILE A 9 11.45 21.77 -36.68
C ILE A 9 12.14 20.46 -36.35
N SER A 10 13.28 20.23 -37.00
CA SER A 10 14.21 19.15 -36.65
C SER A 10 14.67 19.33 -35.21
N THR A 11 14.37 18.36 -34.34
CA THR A 11 15.07 18.20 -33.07
C THR A 11 16.54 17.94 -33.39
N LYS A 12 17.40 18.95 -33.21
CA LYS A 12 18.84 18.70 -33.13
C LYS A 12 19.11 18.14 -31.73
N ASP A 13 19.70 16.95 -31.71
CA ASP A 13 20.20 16.35 -30.48
C ASP A 13 21.15 17.32 -29.78
N LYS A 14 20.80 17.71 -28.54
CA LYS A 14 21.79 18.20 -27.59
C LYS A 14 22.43 16.94 -27.02
N ASN A 15 23.64 16.62 -27.48
CA ASN A 15 24.37 15.46 -26.98
C ASN A 15 24.48 15.53 -25.45
N TYR A 16 23.97 14.49 -24.80
CA TYR A 16 24.39 14.09 -23.47
C TYR A 16 25.75 13.40 -23.62
N ASP A 17 26.78 13.87 -22.91
CA ASP A 17 28.05 13.16 -22.85
C ASP A 17 27.89 11.95 -21.92
N PRO A 18 28.09 10.71 -22.40
CA PRO A 18 27.83 9.51 -21.62
C PRO A 18 28.78 9.39 -20.43
N LEU A 19 28.31 8.75 -19.35
CA LEU A 19 29.12 8.51 -18.16
C LEU A 19 30.43 7.80 -18.53
N PRO A 20 31.60 8.27 -18.06
CA PRO A 20 32.86 7.59 -18.34
C PRO A 20 32.93 6.25 -17.60
N ASP A 21 33.01 5.18 -18.37
CA ASP A 21 33.26 3.82 -17.90
C ASP A 21 34.67 3.70 -17.30
N GLY A 22 34.74 3.41 -16.00
CA GLY A 22 35.99 3.07 -15.34
C GLY A 22 36.42 1.64 -15.68
N SER A 23 37.32 1.47 -16.65
CA SER A 23 38.01 0.21 -16.91
C SER A 23 39.51 0.29 -16.59
N ASP A 24 40.05 -0.83 -16.13
CA ASP A 24 41.31 -0.99 -15.39
C ASP A 24 42.59 -0.40 -16.01
N SER A 25 43.52 0.01 -15.13
CA SER A 25 44.96 -0.25 -15.31
C SER A 25 45.74 -0.24 -13.98
N PRO A 26 46.80 -1.05 -13.83
CA PRO A 26 47.31 -1.44 -12.51
C PRO A 26 48.41 -0.56 -11.89
N VAL A 27 48.58 -0.76 -10.59
CA VAL A 27 49.57 -0.15 -9.68
C VAL A 27 51.00 -0.08 -10.24
N THR A 28 51.64 1.10 -10.17
CA THR A 28 53.08 1.19 -9.86
C THR A 28 53.38 2.28 -8.83
N CYS A 29 54.08 1.89 -7.76
CA CYS A 29 54.53 2.80 -6.70
C CYS A 29 55.90 3.40 -7.05
N ARG A 30 56.02 4.73 -7.09
CA ARG A 30 57.32 5.42 -6.98
C ARG A 30 57.21 6.72 -6.19
N ARG A 31 57.95 6.79 -5.08
CA ARG A 31 58.29 8.04 -4.37
C ARG A 31 59.18 8.90 -5.27
N SER A 32 59.01 10.22 -5.21
CA SER A 32 60.12 11.16 -5.39
C SER A 32 60.03 12.29 -4.36
N LEU A 33 61.17 12.61 -3.74
CA LEU A 33 61.30 13.74 -2.82
C LEU A 33 61.39 15.05 -3.60
N SER A 34 60.91 16.13 -3.00
CA SER A 34 61.45 17.47 -3.24
C SER A 34 61.67 18.17 -1.90
N THR A 35 62.82 18.82 -1.72
CA THR A 35 63.26 19.40 -0.44
C THR A 35 63.89 20.76 -0.68
N LYS A 36 63.44 21.78 0.07
CA LYS A 36 64.02 23.11 0.41
C LYS A 36 62.87 23.94 1.01
N THR A 37 62.70 24.22 2.31
CA THR A 37 63.62 24.83 3.32
C THR A 37 63.99 26.28 2.90
N ILE A 38 63.66 27.35 3.64
CA ILE A 38 64.38 27.83 4.86
C ILE A 38 63.63 29.00 5.58
N LEU A 39 63.51 28.94 6.93
CA LEU A 39 63.42 30.01 7.98
C LEU A 39 62.31 31.12 7.93
N VAL A 40 61.88 31.80 9.03
CA VAL A 40 62.39 31.99 10.42
C VAL A 40 61.27 31.84 11.49
N ALA A 41 61.70 31.33 12.65
CA ALA A 41 61.20 31.33 14.05
C ALA A 41 60.47 32.63 14.56
N VAL A 42 59.81 32.69 15.74
CA VAL A 42 60.33 32.47 17.12
C VAL A 42 59.21 32.24 18.18
N CYS A 43 59.40 31.24 19.06
CA CYS A 43 58.85 30.96 20.43
C CYS A 43 57.32 31.08 20.71
N GLY A 44 56.67 30.27 21.56
CA GLY A 44 57.12 29.45 22.71
C GLY A 44 56.51 30.00 24.01
N VAL A 45 56.07 29.25 25.05
CA VAL A 45 56.21 27.83 25.43
C VAL A 45 54.99 27.37 26.28
N ALA A 46 54.77 26.05 26.32
CA ALA A 46 54.00 25.17 27.24
C ALA A 46 53.97 25.56 28.76
N MET A 47 53.20 24.95 29.68
CA MET A 47 52.09 23.97 29.67
C MET A 47 51.36 23.97 31.05
N VAL A 48 50.15 23.41 31.09
CA VAL A 48 49.54 22.57 32.16
C VAL A 48 50.11 22.62 33.59
N GLY A 49 49.23 22.93 34.57
CA GLY A 49 49.20 22.23 35.87
C GLY A 49 49.09 23.11 37.11
N PHE A 50 47.93 23.13 37.78
CA PHE A 50 47.71 22.49 39.10
C PHE A 50 46.27 22.70 39.60
N LEU A 51 45.67 21.65 40.17
CA LEU A 51 44.43 21.73 40.95
C LEU A 51 44.78 22.02 42.43
N LEU A 52 43.86 22.72 43.12
CA LEU A 52 43.59 22.65 44.56
C LEU A 52 44.76 22.97 45.54
N ALA A 53 44.64 24.06 46.31
CA ALA A 53 44.16 23.95 47.70
C ALA A 53 44.00 25.31 48.43
N ALA A 54 42.90 25.41 49.17
CA ALA A 54 42.79 25.96 50.53
C ALA A 54 43.12 27.44 50.87
N ILE A 55 42.06 28.13 51.32
CA ILE A 55 41.97 28.88 52.60
C ILE A 55 42.89 30.11 52.80
N ALA A 56 42.32 31.31 52.64
CA ALA A 56 42.09 32.29 53.72
C ALA A 56 41.90 33.73 53.18
N CYS A 57 40.72 34.33 53.37
CA CYS A 57 40.54 35.54 54.19
C CYS A 57 39.09 36.05 54.19
N ASN A 58 38.62 36.35 55.41
CA ASN A 58 37.29 36.78 55.82
C ASN A 58 36.86 38.19 55.32
N GLY A 59 35.57 38.50 55.50
CA GLY A 59 35.10 39.88 55.76
C GLY A 59 33.86 40.31 54.95
N SER A 60 32.66 39.77 55.22
CA SER A 60 31.62 40.40 56.07
C SER A 60 31.18 41.83 55.69
N LEU A 61 29.89 42.02 55.36
CA LEU A 61 28.98 42.91 56.12
C LEU A 61 27.50 42.63 55.80
N SER A 62 26.60 43.10 56.68
CA SER A 62 25.14 42.94 56.70
C SER A 62 24.43 44.03 55.85
N SER A 63 23.09 44.17 55.71
CA SER A 63 21.91 43.72 56.50
C SER A 63 20.57 43.97 55.75
N SER A 64 19.48 43.38 56.27
CA SER A 64 18.06 43.84 56.24
C SER A 64 17.04 43.08 55.37
N SER A 65 15.98 42.63 56.05
CA SER A 65 14.70 42.08 55.56
C SER A 65 13.57 43.07 55.94
N PRO A 66 12.29 42.89 55.54
CA PRO A 66 11.43 41.88 56.19
C PRO A 66 10.36 41.17 55.31
N ASP A 67 10.04 39.95 55.76
CA ASP A 67 8.77 39.18 55.75
C ASP A 67 7.57 39.58 54.85
N LEU A 68 6.92 38.56 54.25
CA LEU A 68 5.74 37.93 54.89
C LEU A 68 5.20 36.64 54.21
N ASN A 69 4.66 35.77 55.07
CA ASN A 69 3.71 34.66 54.84
C ASN A 69 4.14 33.36 54.12
N ALA A 70 4.45 32.37 54.96
CA ALA A 70 4.41 30.94 54.62
C ALA A 70 3.08 30.29 55.06
N LYS A 71 2.66 29.21 54.39
CA LYS A 71 1.79 28.17 54.97
C LYS A 71 2.58 26.88 55.11
N ARG A 72 2.60 26.31 56.33
CA ARG A 72 3.30 25.06 56.67
C ARG A 72 2.52 23.83 56.23
N VAL A 73 3.26 22.78 55.88
CA VAL A 73 2.84 21.38 56.08
C VAL A 73 3.97 20.69 56.86
N ASN A 74 3.63 20.05 57.98
CA ASN A 74 4.53 19.20 58.75
C ASN A 74 4.26 17.73 58.43
N VAL A 75 5.28 16.94 58.08
CA VAL A 75 5.41 15.53 58.53
C VAL A 75 6.89 15.24 58.84
N VAL A 76 7.11 14.35 59.79
CA VAL A 76 8.35 14.11 60.55
C VAL A 76 9.29 13.09 59.88
N GLY A 77 10.59 13.36 60.00
CA GLY A 77 11.65 12.43 60.44
C GLY A 77 11.79 11.05 59.78
N GLY A 78 12.93 10.83 59.11
CA GLY A 78 13.28 9.53 58.55
C GLY A 78 14.05 8.59 59.52
N SER A 79 14.12 7.32 59.14
CA SER A 79 15.23 6.43 59.53
C SER A 79 15.52 5.46 58.37
N ILE A 80 16.79 5.30 58.02
CA ILE A 80 17.24 4.39 56.95
C ILE A 80 17.78 3.13 57.62
N SER A 81 17.12 2.00 57.39
CA SER A 81 17.65 0.67 57.76
C SER A 81 18.02 -0.13 56.50
N LYS A 82 19.12 -0.88 56.60
CA LYS A 82 19.69 -1.63 55.46
C LYS A 82 18.86 -2.86 55.16
N SER A 83 18.29 -2.96 53.95
CA SER A 83 17.60 -4.16 53.47
C SER A 83 18.56 -5.14 52.79
N ALA A 84 18.28 -6.44 52.90
CA ALA A 84 19.14 -7.53 52.48
C ALA A 84 19.00 -7.89 50.98
N LYS A 85 19.99 -8.63 50.45
CA LYS A 85 19.98 -9.15 49.07
C LYS A 85 18.87 -10.20 48.88
N PRO A 86 18.07 -10.15 47.79
CA PRO A 86 17.19 -11.25 47.40
C PRO A 86 17.99 -12.42 46.79
N PRO A 87 17.44 -13.65 46.77
CA PRO A 87 18.15 -14.85 46.29
C PRO A 87 18.27 -14.89 44.76
N ARG A 88 19.35 -15.52 44.27
CA ARG A 88 19.54 -15.83 42.84
C ARG A 88 18.63 -16.99 42.43
N ASN A 89 17.62 -16.71 41.61
CA ASN A 89 16.91 -17.75 40.86
C ASN A 89 17.61 -17.97 39.51
N ASN A 90 18.29 -19.11 39.36
CA ASN A 90 18.78 -19.59 38.07
C ASN A 90 17.63 -20.26 37.29
N ASN A 91 16.83 -19.48 36.57
CA ASN A 91 15.95 -20.01 35.51
C ASN A 91 16.38 -19.42 34.17
N ASN A 92 17.12 -20.23 33.40
CA ASN A 92 17.68 -19.84 32.11
C ASN A 92 16.65 -20.08 30.98
N THR A 93 15.45 -19.51 31.13
CA THR A 93 14.47 -19.43 30.04
C THR A 93 14.90 -18.32 29.09
N ARG A 94 15.31 -18.67 27.87
CA ARG A 94 15.48 -17.70 26.79
C ARG A 94 14.13 -17.01 26.55
N ILE A 95 14.01 -15.77 27.00
CA ILE A 95 12.94 -14.88 26.55
C ILE A 95 13.15 -14.72 25.03
N PRO A 96 12.12 -14.92 24.19
CA PRO A 96 12.23 -14.61 22.77
C PRO A 96 12.68 -13.16 22.62
N HIS A 97 13.68 -12.89 21.77
CA HIS A 97 14.01 -11.51 21.45
C HIS A 97 12.79 -10.90 20.75
N ILE A 98 12.05 -10.06 21.48
CA ILE A 98 11.02 -9.22 20.91
C ILE A 98 11.76 -8.22 20.03
N HIS A 99 11.62 -8.37 18.71
CA HIS A 99 12.08 -7.38 17.75
C HIS A 99 11.22 -6.14 17.96
N LEU A 100 11.74 -5.17 18.70
CA LEU A 100 11.15 -3.84 18.83
C LEU A 100 11.51 -3.03 17.59
N SER A 101 10.57 -2.22 17.11
CA SER A 101 10.87 -1.24 16.07
C SER A 101 11.95 -0.26 16.54
N ARG A 102 12.81 0.17 15.61
CA ARG A 102 13.83 1.22 15.86
C ARG A 102 13.57 2.55 15.15
N GLY A 103 12.41 2.69 14.48
CA GLY A 103 12.10 3.81 13.58
C GLY A 103 12.35 5.20 14.18
N VAL A 104 11.72 5.51 15.32
CA VAL A 104 11.83 6.83 15.95
C VAL A 104 13.28 7.11 16.39
N SER A 105 14.03 6.08 16.80
CA SER A 105 15.43 6.24 17.22
C SER A 105 16.37 6.57 16.06
N ASP A 106 16.10 6.06 14.86
CA ASP A 106 16.84 6.36 13.64
C ASP A 106 16.38 7.65 12.94
N GLY A 107 15.25 8.22 13.38
CA GLY A 107 14.73 9.51 12.91
C GLY A 107 13.68 9.41 11.80
N VAL A 108 13.00 8.26 11.69
CA VAL A 108 11.86 8.01 10.80
C VAL A 108 10.63 7.58 11.60
N SER A 109 9.50 7.36 10.93
CA SER A 109 8.29 6.86 11.60
C SER A 109 8.43 5.44 12.16
N GLU A 110 7.77 5.21 13.29
CA GLU A 110 7.25 3.88 13.66
C GLU A 110 5.89 3.60 13.01
N LYS A 111 5.29 2.43 13.27
CA LYS A 111 3.89 2.15 12.88
C LYS A 111 3.00 3.32 13.35
N SER A 112 2.34 4.00 12.41
CA SER A 112 1.60 5.26 12.61
C SER A 112 0.52 5.18 13.69
N ASN A 113 0.12 3.97 14.06
CA ASN A 113 -1.00 3.64 14.93
C ASN A 113 -0.71 3.72 16.44
N GLN A 114 0.56 3.78 16.88
CA GLN A 114 0.89 3.71 18.32
C GLN A 114 0.37 4.92 19.13
N LYS A 115 0.15 6.08 18.48
CA LYS A 115 -0.39 7.30 19.14
C LYS A 115 -1.81 7.15 19.70
N TYR A 116 -2.60 6.17 19.26
CA TYR A 116 -4.02 6.03 19.63
C TYR A 116 -4.33 4.82 20.50
N LEU A 117 -3.48 3.79 20.49
CA LEU A 117 -3.60 2.64 21.38
C LEU A 117 -2.89 2.93 22.71
N GLY A 118 -3.58 3.63 23.61
CA GLY A 118 -3.09 3.87 24.97
C GLY A 118 -2.77 2.57 25.71
N THR A 119 -1.96 2.65 26.76
CA THR A 119 -1.43 1.51 27.56
C THR A 119 -2.49 0.64 28.28
N ALA A 120 -3.77 0.87 28.01
CA ALA A 120 -4.92 0.14 28.54
C ALA A 120 -5.76 -0.57 27.43
N ALA A 121 -5.33 -0.53 26.16
CA ALA A 121 -5.99 -1.27 25.09
C ALA A 121 -5.86 -2.79 25.34
N VAL A 122 -6.98 -3.44 25.66
CA VAL A 122 -7.03 -4.90 25.79
C VAL A 122 -6.83 -5.50 24.39
N SER A 123 -5.76 -6.29 24.22
CA SER A 123 -5.49 -7.02 22.98
C SER A 123 -6.65 -7.96 22.67
N TYR A 124 -7.17 -7.90 21.44
CA TYR A 124 -8.18 -8.85 21.00
C TYR A 124 -7.55 -10.26 20.87
N PRO A 125 -8.28 -11.35 21.20
CA PRO A 125 -7.78 -12.72 21.12
C PRO A 125 -7.78 -13.23 19.66
N TRP A 126 -6.98 -12.59 18.79
CA TRP A 126 -6.85 -12.94 17.37
C TRP A 126 -6.54 -14.42 17.17
N ASN A 127 -7.30 -15.08 16.29
CA ASN A 127 -7.11 -16.47 15.90
C ASN A 127 -6.66 -16.59 14.43
N ASN A 128 -6.17 -17.77 14.04
CA ASN A 128 -5.60 -17.99 12.71
C ASN A 128 -6.61 -17.78 11.57
N THR A 129 -7.90 -18.04 11.79
CA THR A 129 -8.96 -17.84 10.79
C THR A 129 -9.13 -16.35 10.46
N VAL A 130 -9.15 -15.49 11.48
CA VAL A 130 -9.26 -14.03 11.27
C VAL A 130 -7.96 -13.47 10.70
N LEU A 131 -6.79 -13.86 11.24
CA LEU A 131 -5.50 -13.32 10.79
C LEU A 131 -5.12 -13.73 9.35
N SER A 132 -5.44 -14.97 8.94
CA SER A 132 -5.15 -15.43 7.57
C SER A 132 -6.04 -14.77 6.52
N TRP A 133 -7.28 -14.42 6.87
CA TRP A 133 -8.19 -13.67 6.00
C TRP A 133 -7.66 -12.28 5.63
N GLN A 134 -6.85 -11.64 6.49
CA GLN A 134 -6.44 -10.24 6.30
C GLN A 134 -5.54 -9.99 5.08
N ARG A 135 -4.92 -11.02 4.51
CA ARG A 135 -4.05 -10.87 3.33
C ARG A 135 -4.86 -10.54 2.09
N THR A 136 -4.30 -9.66 1.26
CA THR A 136 -4.92 -9.20 0.02
C THR A 136 -4.76 -10.23 -1.11
N ALA A 137 -5.74 -10.28 -2.00
CA ALA A 137 -5.74 -11.16 -3.17
C ALA A 137 -5.10 -10.49 -4.40
N PHE A 138 -5.16 -9.16 -4.52
CA PHE A 138 -4.68 -8.42 -5.68
C PHE A 138 -3.87 -7.14 -5.41
N HIS A 139 -3.81 -6.63 -4.18
CA HIS A 139 -2.85 -5.59 -3.82
C HIS A 139 -1.43 -6.16 -3.67
N PHE A 140 -0.40 -5.33 -3.93
CA PHE A 140 0.97 -5.78 -3.76
C PHE A 140 1.37 -5.83 -2.28
N GLN A 141 1.88 -7.00 -1.87
CA GLN A 141 2.54 -7.20 -0.58
C GLN A 141 3.59 -8.32 -0.70
N PRO A 142 4.67 -8.30 0.12
CA PRO A 142 5.62 -9.42 0.16
C PRO A 142 4.96 -10.68 0.75
N GLU A 143 5.61 -11.83 0.56
CA GLU A 143 5.18 -13.12 1.14
C GLU A 143 4.94 -13.04 2.66
N LYS A 144 5.81 -12.32 3.37
CA LYS A 144 5.82 -12.15 4.83
C LYS A 144 6.61 -10.90 5.23
N ASN A 145 6.64 -10.61 6.54
CA ASN A 145 7.36 -9.52 7.20
C ASN A 145 6.84 -8.12 6.84
N TRP A 146 7.57 -7.10 7.29
CA TRP A 146 7.23 -5.68 7.13
C TRP A 146 7.65 -5.14 5.76
N MET A 147 6.76 -4.36 5.16
CA MET A 147 7.03 -3.45 4.04
C MET A 147 6.64 -2.01 4.42
N ASN A 148 7.31 -1.02 3.83
CA ASN A 148 6.81 0.36 3.82
C ASN A 148 6.98 1.03 2.45
N ASP A 149 7.82 2.05 2.35
CA ASP A 149 7.85 3.02 1.26
C ASP A 149 8.05 2.38 -0.12
N PRO A 150 7.32 2.82 -1.16
CA PRO A 150 7.64 2.49 -2.56
C PRO A 150 8.96 3.16 -2.98
N ASN A 151 9.85 2.39 -3.60
CA ASN A 151 11.20 2.82 -3.96
C ASN A 151 11.47 2.59 -5.46
N GLY A 152 12.13 3.57 -6.08
CA GLY A 152 12.54 3.53 -7.49
C GLY A 152 11.57 2.89 -8.51
N PRO A 153 10.25 3.15 -8.48
CA PRO A 153 9.33 2.55 -9.45
C PRO A 153 9.68 3.02 -10.87
N VAL A 154 9.78 2.10 -11.82
CA VAL A 154 10.25 2.43 -13.18
C VAL A 154 9.77 1.40 -14.21
N PHE A 155 9.50 1.83 -15.44
CA PHE A 155 9.33 0.91 -16.58
C PHE A 155 10.64 0.80 -17.37
N TYR A 156 11.23 -0.39 -17.40
CA TYR A 156 12.50 -0.69 -18.06
C TYR A 156 12.38 -1.96 -18.91
N LYS A 157 12.84 -1.90 -20.16
CA LYS A 157 12.89 -3.03 -21.13
C LYS A 157 11.63 -3.93 -21.17
N GLY A 158 10.46 -3.31 -21.05
CA GLY A 158 9.16 -3.98 -21.14
C GLY A 158 8.59 -4.48 -19.82
N TRP A 159 9.28 -4.31 -18.68
CA TRP A 159 8.80 -4.63 -17.35
C TRP A 159 8.59 -3.36 -16.53
N TYR A 160 7.55 -3.37 -15.70
CA TYR A 160 7.44 -2.47 -14.57
C TYR A 160 8.23 -3.07 -13.41
N HIS A 161 9.22 -2.36 -12.90
CA HIS A 161 9.99 -2.72 -11.71
C HIS A 161 9.42 -1.95 -10.52
N PHE A 162 9.25 -2.65 -9.42
CA PHE A 162 8.81 -2.09 -8.16
C PHE A 162 9.78 -2.52 -7.06
N PHE A 163 10.35 -1.55 -6.36
CA PHE A 163 11.18 -1.78 -5.19
C PHE A 163 10.48 -1.19 -3.97
N TYR A 164 10.85 -1.65 -2.78
CA TYR A 164 10.19 -1.23 -1.55
C TYR A 164 11.08 -1.44 -0.34
N GLN A 165 10.96 -0.56 0.66
CA GLN A 165 11.58 -0.80 1.97
C GLN A 165 11.00 -2.09 2.56
N TYR A 166 11.88 -3.00 2.97
CA TYR A 166 11.55 -4.33 3.45
C TYR A 166 12.38 -4.70 4.67
N ASN A 167 11.79 -5.39 5.65
CA ASN A 167 12.53 -6.05 6.74
C ASN A 167 12.60 -7.56 6.49
N PRO A 168 13.77 -8.16 6.21
CA PRO A 168 13.92 -9.60 6.02
C PRO A 168 13.66 -10.45 7.27
N ASN A 169 13.67 -9.83 8.46
CA ASN A 169 13.74 -10.50 9.76
C ASN A 169 12.43 -10.44 10.57
N ALA A 170 11.60 -9.40 10.41
CA ALA A 170 10.43 -9.19 11.27
C ALA A 170 9.26 -8.42 10.61
N ALA A 171 8.07 -8.55 11.21
CA ALA A 171 6.87 -7.79 10.84
C ALA A 171 6.80 -6.38 11.49
N VAL A 172 7.95 -5.77 11.79
CA VAL A 172 8.08 -4.40 12.34
C VAL A 172 9.18 -3.65 11.57
N TRP A 173 9.23 -2.31 11.67
CA TRP A 173 10.28 -1.53 11.02
C TRP A 173 11.67 -1.80 11.62
N GLY A 174 12.64 -2.05 10.76
CA GLY A 174 14.03 -2.32 11.11
C GLY A 174 14.75 -3.06 9.98
N ASP A 175 16.08 -3.10 10.05
CA ASP A 175 16.96 -3.86 9.13
C ASP A 175 16.60 -3.68 7.65
N ILE A 176 16.31 -2.43 7.28
CA ILE A 176 15.70 -2.09 6.01
C ILE A 176 16.63 -2.36 4.83
N VAL A 177 16.10 -3.14 3.89
CA VAL A 177 16.65 -3.45 2.57
C VAL A 177 15.66 -3.03 1.49
N TRP A 178 16.08 -3.03 0.22
CA TRP A 178 15.14 -2.94 -0.90
C TRP A 178 14.72 -4.35 -1.35
N GLY A 179 13.45 -4.68 -1.10
CA GLY A 179 12.78 -5.76 -1.82
C GLY A 179 12.55 -5.38 -3.28
N HIS A 180 12.33 -6.37 -4.15
CA HIS A 180 12.19 -6.17 -5.59
C HIS A 180 11.14 -7.11 -6.18
N ALA A 181 10.27 -6.57 -7.03
CA ALA A 181 9.36 -7.34 -7.87
C ALA A 181 9.26 -6.72 -9.27
N VAL A 182 8.83 -7.53 -10.25
CA VAL A 182 8.54 -7.10 -11.62
C VAL A 182 7.16 -7.54 -12.07
N SER A 183 6.56 -6.77 -12.99
CA SER A 183 5.28 -7.07 -13.61
C SER A 183 5.24 -6.58 -15.06
N ARG A 184 4.34 -7.13 -15.89
CA ARG A 184 4.06 -6.63 -17.26
C ARG A 184 2.89 -5.66 -17.32
N ASP A 185 2.09 -5.59 -16.26
CA ASP A 185 0.80 -4.88 -16.22
C ASP A 185 0.57 -4.12 -14.89
N MET A 186 1.54 -4.16 -13.98
CA MET A 186 1.48 -3.65 -12.60
C MET A 186 0.47 -4.34 -11.67
N ILE A 187 -0.07 -5.49 -12.08
CA ILE A 187 -1.01 -6.30 -11.31
C ILE A 187 -0.41 -7.66 -10.99
N HIS A 188 0.02 -8.40 -12.00
CA HIS A 188 0.59 -9.74 -11.85
C HIS A 188 2.08 -9.63 -11.52
N TRP A 189 2.41 -9.57 -10.22
CA TRP A 189 3.78 -9.37 -9.73
C TRP A 189 4.54 -10.68 -9.52
N LEU A 190 5.83 -10.64 -9.88
CA LEU A 190 6.79 -11.70 -9.64
C LEU A 190 7.88 -11.17 -8.70
N HIS A 191 7.99 -11.75 -7.50
CA HIS A 191 9.04 -11.41 -6.54
C HIS A 191 10.41 -11.88 -7.04
N LEU A 192 11.39 -11.01 -6.89
CA LEU A 192 12.80 -11.22 -7.24
C LEU A 192 13.66 -11.25 -5.95
N PRO A 193 14.95 -11.60 -6.04
CA PRO A 193 15.89 -11.43 -4.93
C PRO A 193 15.94 -9.96 -4.44
N LEU A 194 16.45 -9.75 -3.23
CA LEU A 194 16.66 -8.40 -2.69
C LEU A 194 17.65 -7.63 -3.59
N ALA A 195 17.29 -6.40 -3.96
CA ALA A 195 18.07 -5.59 -4.90
C ALA A 195 19.24 -4.86 -4.22
N MET A 196 19.02 -4.31 -3.02
CA MET A 196 20.04 -3.59 -2.25
C MET A 196 19.90 -3.91 -0.76
N VAL A 197 21.03 -4.26 -0.12
CA VAL A 197 21.13 -4.67 1.29
C VAL A 197 22.20 -3.84 2.02
N PRO A 198 22.14 -3.66 3.36
CA PRO A 198 23.16 -2.94 4.11
C PRO A 198 24.46 -3.76 4.15
N ASP A 199 25.47 -3.33 3.40
CA ASP A 199 26.75 -4.04 3.26
C ASP A 199 27.98 -3.12 3.17
N GLN A 200 27.79 -1.80 3.20
CA GLN A 200 28.85 -0.79 3.27
C GLN A 200 28.68 0.12 4.47
N TRP A 201 29.76 0.76 4.93
CA TRP A 201 29.74 1.63 6.11
C TRP A 201 28.74 2.79 6.03
N TYR A 202 28.44 3.27 4.81
CA TYR A 202 27.53 4.38 4.55
C TYR A 202 26.03 4.00 4.56
N ASP A 203 25.71 2.71 4.55
CA ASP A 203 24.33 2.20 4.63
C ASP A 203 24.15 1.03 5.61
N ILE A 204 25.13 0.80 6.49
CA ILE A 204 25.19 -0.35 7.41
C ILE A 204 24.00 -0.45 8.37
N ASN A 205 23.36 0.68 8.71
CA ASN A 205 22.14 0.70 9.55
C ASN A 205 20.84 0.62 8.73
N GLY A 206 20.90 0.70 7.39
CA GLY A 206 19.78 0.46 6.48
C GLY A 206 19.92 1.16 5.11
N VAL A 207 19.32 0.55 4.09
CA VAL A 207 19.15 1.07 2.72
C VAL A 207 17.73 1.61 2.58
N TRP A 208 17.53 2.91 2.78
CA TRP A 208 16.22 3.56 2.86
C TRP A 208 15.75 4.11 1.50
N THR A 209 14.69 4.91 1.51
CA THR A 209 13.97 5.35 0.32
C THR A 209 14.83 6.09 -0.70
N GLY A 210 14.45 5.89 -1.96
CA GLY A 210 15.14 6.43 -3.11
C GLY A 210 14.30 6.35 -4.37
N SER A 211 14.87 6.85 -5.47
CA SER A 211 14.19 7.03 -6.74
C SER A 211 15.06 6.61 -7.92
N ALA A 212 14.40 6.21 -9.00
CA ALA A 212 15.03 5.80 -10.24
C ALA A 212 15.05 6.96 -11.25
N THR A 213 16.12 7.05 -12.05
CA THR A 213 16.20 7.95 -13.22
C THR A 213 16.73 7.15 -14.41
N ILE A 214 16.05 7.24 -15.56
CA ILE A 214 16.56 6.74 -16.84
C ILE A 214 17.25 7.90 -17.56
N LEU A 215 18.50 7.68 -17.96
CA LEU A 215 19.32 8.65 -18.69
C LEU A 215 19.09 8.56 -20.21
N PRO A 216 19.51 9.56 -21.01
CA PRO A 216 19.14 9.65 -22.43
C PRO A 216 19.78 8.53 -23.29
N ASP A 217 20.88 7.94 -22.82
CA ASP A 217 21.55 6.79 -23.40
C ASP A 217 20.92 5.43 -23.01
N GLY A 218 19.87 5.45 -22.16
CA GLY A 218 19.18 4.26 -21.67
C GLY A 218 19.79 3.61 -20.44
N GLN A 219 20.82 4.22 -19.83
CA GLN A 219 21.29 3.83 -18.50
C GLN A 219 20.21 4.08 -17.45
N LEU A 220 20.16 3.22 -16.44
CA LEU A 220 19.28 3.35 -15.29
C LEU A 220 20.14 3.54 -14.04
N ILE A 221 19.83 4.57 -13.27
CA ILE A 221 20.49 4.86 -12.00
C ILE A 221 19.45 4.96 -10.88
N MET A 222 19.91 4.69 -9.66
CA MET A 222 19.15 4.84 -8.43
C MET A 222 19.93 5.71 -7.44
N LEU A 223 19.24 6.72 -6.91
CA LEU A 223 19.69 7.45 -5.73
C LEU A 223 18.86 7.00 -4.53
N TYR A 224 19.51 6.69 -3.41
CA TYR A 224 18.86 6.24 -2.18
C TYR A 224 19.55 6.81 -0.94
N THR A 225 18.80 6.93 0.16
CA THR A 225 19.39 7.30 1.46
C THR A 225 19.95 6.06 2.15
N GLY A 226 21.22 6.10 2.55
CA GLY A 226 21.82 5.14 3.48
C GLY A 226 21.89 5.72 4.89
N SER A 227 21.84 4.84 5.89
CA SER A 227 22.08 5.17 7.29
C SER A 227 23.45 4.66 7.73
N THR A 228 24.36 5.56 8.11
CA THR A 228 25.70 5.22 8.62
C THR A 228 25.62 4.56 10.01
N ASN A 229 26.75 4.04 10.52
CA ASN A 229 26.83 3.50 11.88
C ASN A 229 26.57 4.53 13.00
N GLU A 230 26.78 5.84 12.77
CA GLU A 230 26.34 6.92 13.66
C GLU A 230 24.87 7.38 13.42
N SER A 231 24.11 6.63 12.59
CA SER A 231 22.77 6.99 12.10
C SER A 231 22.72 8.37 11.41
N VAL A 232 23.78 8.74 10.68
CA VAL A 232 23.77 9.89 9.75
C VAL A 232 23.11 9.44 8.44
N GLN A 233 22.19 10.25 7.92
CA GLN A 233 21.54 10.03 6.65
C GLN A 233 22.40 10.61 5.52
N VAL A 234 22.79 9.79 4.55
CA VAL A 234 23.66 10.16 3.43
C VAL A 234 23.07 9.61 2.13
N GLN A 235 23.31 10.26 0.99
CA GLN A 235 22.78 9.77 -0.30
C GLN A 235 23.83 8.98 -1.07
N ASN A 236 23.38 7.90 -1.68
CA ASN A 236 24.20 6.90 -2.33
C ASN A 236 23.67 6.63 -3.74
N LEU A 237 24.59 6.35 -4.66
CA LEU A 237 24.32 5.97 -6.04
C LEU A 237 24.44 4.44 -6.20
N ALA A 238 23.48 3.84 -6.91
CA ALA A 238 23.55 2.48 -7.42
C ALA A 238 23.04 2.39 -8.87
N TYR A 239 23.43 1.34 -9.58
CA TYR A 239 23.04 1.06 -10.97
C TYR A 239 23.01 -0.46 -11.21
N PRO A 240 22.29 -0.94 -12.25
CA PRO A 240 22.27 -2.36 -12.58
C PRO A 240 23.67 -2.90 -12.90
N ALA A 241 24.01 -4.08 -12.39
CA ALA A 241 25.25 -4.78 -12.70
C ALA A 241 25.28 -5.26 -14.16
N ASP A 242 24.11 -5.56 -14.72
CA ASP A 242 23.91 -5.90 -16.12
C ASP A 242 22.68 -5.15 -16.65
N PRO A 243 22.85 -3.99 -17.28
CA PRO A 243 21.75 -3.26 -17.91
C PRO A 243 21.07 -4.04 -19.05
N SER A 244 21.65 -5.14 -19.56
CA SER A 244 21.04 -5.99 -20.58
C SER A 244 19.98 -6.93 -20.00
N ASP A 245 20.07 -7.30 -18.71
CA ASP A 245 19.06 -8.09 -18.00
C ASP A 245 17.74 -7.31 -17.89
N PRO A 246 16.65 -7.74 -18.54
CA PRO A 246 15.37 -7.05 -18.43
C PRO A 246 14.71 -7.22 -17.06
N LEU A 247 15.22 -8.09 -16.17
CA LEU A 247 14.73 -8.25 -14.80
C LEU A 247 15.51 -7.40 -13.78
N LEU A 248 16.70 -6.92 -14.14
CA LEU A 248 17.59 -6.10 -13.29
C LEU A 248 17.86 -6.75 -11.92
N ILE A 249 18.24 -8.03 -11.91
CA ILE A 249 18.40 -8.83 -10.68
C ILE A 249 19.52 -8.32 -9.78
N ASN A 250 20.64 -7.91 -10.38
CA ASN A 250 21.87 -7.57 -9.65
C ASN A 250 22.16 -6.07 -9.77
N TRP A 251 22.56 -5.45 -8.66
CA TRP A 251 22.87 -4.02 -8.56
C TRP A 251 24.29 -3.82 -8.03
N VAL A 252 24.94 -2.77 -8.50
CA VAL A 252 26.26 -2.31 -8.04
C VAL A 252 26.08 -0.96 -7.37
N LYS A 253 26.58 -0.83 -6.14
CA LYS A 253 26.71 0.47 -5.47
C LYS A 253 27.98 1.15 -5.95
N TYR A 254 27.91 2.46 -6.19
CA TYR A 254 29.06 3.24 -6.61
C TYR A 254 30.16 3.24 -5.53
N SER A 255 31.40 2.93 -5.94
CA SER A 255 32.54 2.83 -5.01
C SER A 255 32.94 4.14 -4.33
N GLY A 256 32.49 5.28 -4.86
CA GLY A 256 32.69 6.61 -4.27
C GLY A 256 31.56 7.06 -3.33
N ASN A 257 30.63 6.16 -2.96
CA ASN A 257 29.55 6.49 -2.02
C ASN A 257 30.07 6.83 -0.60
N PRO A 258 29.39 7.73 0.13
CA PRO A 258 28.19 8.48 -0.29
C PRO A 258 28.51 9.64 -1.24
N VAL A 259 27.62 9.87 -2.21
CA VAL A 259 27.72 10.99 -3.17
C VAL A 259 27.25 12.33 -2.59
N LEU A 260 26.42 12.30 -1.55
CA LEU A 260 25.97 13.48 -0.81
C LEU A 260 25.89 13.21 0.69
N VAL A 261 26.24 14.23 1.48
CA VAL A 261 26.12 14.26 2.95
C VAL A 261 25.28 15.46 3.39
N PRO A 262 24.73 15.49 4.61
CA PRO A 262 23.93 16.62 5.08
C PRO A 262 24.73 17.94 5.01
N PRO A 263 24.22 18.99 4.33
CA PRO A 263 24.92 20.25 4.20
C PRO A 263 24.89 21.06 5.52
N PRO A 264 25.77 22.06 5.69
CA PRO A 264 25.75 22.92 6.88
C PRO A 264 24.37 23.52 7.16
N GLY A 265 23.93 23.44 8.42
CA GLY A 265 22.60 23.90 8.85
C GLY A 265 21.50 22.84 8.80
N ILE A 266 21.73 21.70 8.14
CA ILE A 266 20.82 20.55 8.14
C ILE A 266 21.32 19.50 9.14
N ALA A 267 20.39 18.92 9.91
CA ALA A 267 20.73 17.92 10.91
C ALA A 267 21.01 16.54 10.27
N ALA A 268 21.88 15.76 10.92
CA ALA A 268 22.29 14.43 10.46
C ALA A 268 21.14 13.42 10.25
N LYS A 269 19.96 13.68 10.84
CA LYS A 269 18.75 12.84 10.74
C LYS A 269 17.58 13.49 9.98
N ASP A 270 17.86 14.57 9.24
CA ASP A 270 16.88 15.38 8.52
C ASP A 270 17.27 15.58 7.04
N PHE A 271 17.85 14.55 6.39
CA PHE A 271 18.34 14.65 5.00
C PHE A 271 18.15 13.34 4.24
N ARG A 272 16.99 13.17 3.60
CA ARG A 272 16.61 11.88 2.99
C ARG A 272 15.65 11.96 1.80
N ASP A 273 15.48 10.80 1.18
CA ASP A 273 14.51 10.47 0.14
C ASP A 273 14.70 11.27 -1.17
N PRO A 274 15.86 11.11 -1.86
CA PRO A 274 16.13 11.83 -3.10
C PRO A 274 15.09 11.52 -4.18
N THR A 275 14.67 12.53 -4.94
CA THR A 275 13.68 12.40 -6.02
C THR A 275 14.24 11.71 -7.26
N THR A 276 13.36 11.32 -8.19
CA THR A 276 13.76 11.15 -9.59
C THR A 276 14.32 12.48 -10.09
N ALA A 277 15.39 12.43 -10.88
CA ALA A 277 16.00 13.64 -11.42
C ALA A 277 15.24 14.15 -12.66
N TRP A 278 15.37 15.45 -12.93
CA TRP A 278 14.89 16.08 -14.16
C TRP A 278 16.01 16.85 -14.85
N TYR A 279 15.98 16.92 -16.17
CA TYR A 279 16.99 17.64 -16.96
C TYR A 279 16.58 19.11 -17.15
N THR A 280 17.48 20.04 -16.90
CA THR A 280 17.22 21.49 -16.95
C THR A 280 17.55 22.09 -18.33
N SER A 281 17.06 23.30 -18.63
CA SER A 281 17.39 23.97 -19.91
C SER A 281 18.88 24.34 -20.04
N GLU A 282 19.59 24.39 -18.90
CA GLU A 282 21.03 24.67 -18.78
C GLU A 282 21.90 23.44 -19.10
N GLY A 283 21.32 22.25 -19.22
CA GLY A 283 22.05 21.02 -19.56
C GLY A 283 22.59 20.24 -18.36
N LYS A 284 22.09 20.51 -17.16
CA LYS A 284 22.38 19.73 -15.95
C LYS A 284 21.17 18.87 -15.56
N TRP A 285 21.41 17.81 -14.81
CA TRP A 285 20.37 17.08 -14.07
C TRP A 285 20.17 17.72 -12.70
N ARG A 286 18.92 17.83 -12.27
CA ARG A 286 18.54 18.36 -10.96
C ARG A 286 17.78 17.33 -10.15
N ILE A 287 18.06 17.27 -8.85
CA ILE A 287 17.33 16.47 -7.87
C ILE A 287 16.81 17.34 -6.73
N ALA A 288 15.73 16.89 -6.09
CA ALA A 288 15.26 17.42 -4.83
C ALA A 288 15.53 16.41 -3.68
N ILE A 289 15.72 16.92 -2.46
CA ILE A 289 15.84 16.11 -1.24
C ILE A 289 14.99 16.74 -0.12
N GLY A 290 14.23 15.92 0.60
CA GLY A 290 13.38 16.33 1.72
C GLY A 290 14.20 16.68 2.97
N SER A 291 13.86 17.79 3.62
CA SER A 291 14.52 18.25 4.84
C SER A 291 13.63 19.16 5.69
N LYS A 292 14.18 19.71 6.79
CA LYS A 292 13.58 20.79 7.56
C LYS A 292 14.63 21.76 8.12
N ILE A 293 14.20 23.01 8.32
CA ILE A 293 14.89 23.99 9.16
C ILE A 293 13.94 24.37 10.30
N ASN A 294 14.31 24.05 11.53
CA ASN A 294 13.47 24.18 12.73
C ASN A 294 12.12 23.43 12.61
N LYS A 295 11.04 24.14 12.23
CA LYS A 295 9.71 23.59 11.97
C LYS A 295 9.18 23.89 10.56
N THR A 296 10.01 24.50 9.72
CA THR A 296 9.73 24.70 8.29
C THR A 296 10.21 23.47 7.53
N GLY A 297 9.30 22.75 6.87
CA GLY A 297 9.67 21.71 5.93
C GLY A 297 10.17 22.36 4.65
N ILE A 298 11.24 21.81 4.07
CA ILE A 298 11.91 22.36 2.90
C ILE A 298 12.28 21.28 1.91
N SER A 299 12.50 21.68 0.66
CA SER A 299 13.11 20.85 -0.37
C SER A 299 14.42 21.48 -0.83
N LEU A 300 15.53 20.81 -0.52
CA LEU A 300 16.87 21.17 -1.00
C LEU A 300 16.99 20.79 -2.48
N LEU A 301 17.83 21.52 -3.24
CA LEU A 301 18.11 21.24 -4.64
C LEU A 301 19.60 21.01 -4.88
N TYR A 302 19.91 20.03 -5.72
CA TYR A 302 21.26 19.78 -6.19
C TYR A 302 21.28 19.59 -7.70
N ASP A 303 22.26 20.20 -8.36
CA ASP A 303 22.58 19.95 -9.77
C ASP A 303 23.74 18.96 -9.89
N THR A 304 23.73 18.19 -10.98
CA THR A 304 24.78 17.23 -11.35
C THR A 304 24.88 17.08 -12.87
N GLU A 305 26.07 16.76 -13.36
CA GLU A 305 26.32 16.39 -14.76
C GLU A 305 26.57 14.87 -14.90
N ASP A 306 27.07 14.22 -13.85
CA ASP A 306 27.57 12.83 -13.87
C ASP A 306 26.94 11.89 -12.83
N PHE A 307 26.00 12.39 -12.00
CA PHE A 307 25.38 11.72 -10.85
C PHE A 307 26.33 11.22 -9.76
N LYS A 308 27.62 11.58 -9.82
CA LYS A 308 28.65 11.22 -8.84
C LYS A 308 29.10 12.46 -8.05
N THR A 309 28.99 13.63 -8.67
CA THR A 309 29.32 14.94 -8.10
C THR A 309 28.10 15.85 -8.12
N TYR A 310 27.88 16.60 -7.05
CA TYR A 310 26.67 17.40 -6.86
C TYR A 310 26.99 18.81 -6.37
N GLU A 311 26.37 19.81 -7.00
CA GLU A 311 26.41 21.21 -6.63
C GLU A 311 25.12 21.56 -5.87
N LEU A 312 25.24 21.95 -4.59
CA LEU A 312 24.12 22.50 -3.83
C LEU A 312 23.74 23.86 -4.41
N ILE A 313 22.48 24.00 -4.84
CA ILE A 313 21.95 25.28 -5.31
C ILE A 313 21.66 26.17 -4.11
N ASP A 314 22.02 27.46 -4.21
CA ASP A 314 21.71 28.44 -3.16
C ASP A 314 20.19 28.67 -3.05
N GLY A 315 19.66 28.58 -1.83
CA GLY A 315 18.23 28.57 -1.56
C GLY A 315 17.61 27.16 -1.48
N ILE A 316 16.32 27.07 -1.79
CA ILE A 316 15.48 25.86 -1.73
C ILE A 316 14.45 25.90 -2.86
N LEU A 317 13.97 24.74 -3.34
CA LEU A 317 12.89 24.68 -4.34
C LEU A 317 11.62 25.37 -3.83
N HIS A 318 11.28 25.05 -2.58
CA HIS A 318 10.17 25.61 -1.80
C HIS A 318 10.30 25.20 -0.32
N GLY A 319 9.54 25.85 0.56
CA GLY A 319 9.40 25.44 1.96
C GLY A 319 8.21 26.10 2.66
N VAL A 320 7.57 25.36 3.57
CA VAL A 320 6.34 25.80 4.27
C VAL A 320 6.52 25.70 5.79
N SER A 321 6.18 26.78 6.50
CA SER A 321 6.35 26.86 7.96
C SER A 321 5.33 26.00 8.71
N GLY A 322 5.74 25.40 9.82
CA GLY A 322 4.88 24.58 10.69
C GLY A 322 4.62 23.16 10.20
N THR A 323 5.12 22.77 9.02
CA THR A 323 4.92 21.41 8.48
C THR A 323 5.84 20.36 9.12
N GLY A 324 6.97 20.74 9.72
CA GLY A 324 7.93 19.77 10.27
C GLY A 324 8.81 19.15 9.18
N MET A 325 9.24 17.90 9.35
CA MET A 325 10.08 17.22 8.35
C MET A 325 9.27 16.87 7.10
N TRP A 326 9.85 17.18 5.93
CA TRP A 326 9.37 16.70 4.63
C TRP A 326 10.15 15.45 4.24
N GLU A 327 9.45 14.32 4.25
CA GLU A 327 9.91 13.03 3.74
C GLU A 327 9.41 12.85 2.30
N CYS A 328 10.04 11.94 1.55
CA CYS A 328 9.57 11.46 0.25
C CYS A 328 9.03 12.57 -0.66
N VAL A 329 9.82 13.62 -0.88
CA VAL A 329 9.47 14.68 -1.83
C VAL A 329 9.26 14.05 -3.22
N ASP A 330 8.33 14.60 -3.98
CA ASP A 330 8.15 14.26 -5.39
C ASP A 330 7.83 15.54 -6.17
N PHE A 331 8.40 15.67 -7.37
CA PHE A 331 8.33 16.88 -8.17
C PHE A 331 8.24 16.51 -9.65
N TYR A 332 7.13 16.88 -10.29
CA TYR A 332 6.87 16.46 -11.67
C TYR A 332 5.88 17.35 -12.42
N PRO A 333 5.94 17.37 -13.76
CA PRO A 333 5.03 18.14 -14.60
C PRO A 333 3.70 17.41 -14.88
N VAL A 334 2.64 18.20 -15.04
CA VAL A 334 1.32 17.80 -15.52
C VAL A 334 0.85 18.74 -16.64
N SER A 335 0.15 18.18 -17.64
CA SER A 335 -0.38 18.96 -18.77
C SER A 335 -1.67 19.68 -18.40
N THR A 336 -1.81 20.95 -18.79
CA THR A 336 -3.07 21.69 -18.66
C THR A 336 -4.02 21.49 -19.84
N THR A 337 -3.60 20.78 -20.89
CA THR A 337 -4.32 20.65 -22.17
C THR A 337 -4.56 19.20 -22.59
N THR A 338 -3.79 18.25 -22.07
CA THR A 338 -3.96 16.81 -22.36
C THR A 338 -4.07 15.99 -21.07
N LYS A 339 -4.62 14.78 -21.19
CA LYS A 339 -4.74 13.79 -20.10
C LYS A 339 -3.51 12.90 -19.94
N ASN A 340 -2.55 13.00 -20.86
CA ASN A 340 -1.36 12.17 -20.83
C ASN A 340 -0.44 12.60 -19.68
N GLY A 341 0.23 11.62 -19.09
CA GLY A 341 1.37 11.87 -18.22
C GLY A 341 2.53 12.45 -19.02
N LEU A 342 3.40 13.17 -18.31
CA LEU A 342 4.59 13.79 -18.87
C LEU A 342 5.84 13.18 -18.25
N ASP A 343 6.88 13.08 -19.08
CA ASP A 343 8.24 12.83 -18.62
C ASP A 343 8.64 13.92 -17.61
N THR A 344 9.44 13.55 -16.61
CA THR A 344 9.77 14.42 -15.47
C THR A 344 10.56 15.67 -15.90
N SER A 345 11.22 15.67 -17.06
CA SER A 345 12.00 16.80 -17.58
C SER A 345 11.19 17.79 -18.44
N ILE A 346 9.88 17.61 -18.59
CA ILE A 346 9.04 18.50 -19.42
C ILE A 346 8.68 19.78 -18.68
N ASN A 347 9.19 20.93 -19.15
CA ASN A 347 8.77 22.26 -18.69
C ASN A 347 8.36 23.15 -19.88
N GLY A 348 7.54 24.17 -19.64
CA GLY A 348 7.14 25.18 -20.63
C GLY A 348 5.65 25.58 -20.61
N PRO A 349 5.18 26.30 -21.65
CA PRO A 349 3.79 26.74 -21.75
C PRO A 349 2.80 25.57 -21.76
N GLY A 350 1.70 25.70 -21.02
CA GLY A 350 0.69 24.63 -20.89
C GLY A 350 1.07 23.49 -19.95
N ILE A 351 2.15 23.66 -19.17
CA ILE A 351 2.60 22.75 -18.13
C ILE A 351 2.41 23.41 -16.76
N LYS A 352 1.97 22.64 -15.77
CA LYS A 352 2.08 22.96 -14.34
C LYS A 352 2.98 21.93 -13.67
N HIS A 353 3.59 22.29 -12.54
CA HIS A 353 4.38 21.38 -11.74
C HIS A 353 3.65 21.06 -10.44
N VAL A 354 3.55 19.76 -10.14
CA VAL A 354 3.10 19.25 -8.85
C VAL A 354 4.32 19.20 -7.95
N MET A 355 4.21 19.81 -6.77
CA MET A 355 5.13 19.55 -5.67
C MET A 355 4.40 18.77 -4.58
N LYS A 356 5.01 17.67 -4.13
CA LYS A 356 4.47 16.80 -3.08
C LYS A 356 5.53 16.57 -2.00
N ALA A 357 5.07 16.46 -0.75
CA ALA A 357 5.87 15.98 0.38
C ALA A 357 5.02 15.03 1.26
N SER A 358 5.67 14.01 1.81
CA SER A 358 5.15 13.23 2.93
C SER A 358 5.47 13.97 4.22
N ARG A 359 4.45 14.27 5.04
CA ARG A 359 4.65 15.05 6.27
C ARG A 359 4.93 14.12 7.45
N ASP A 360 6.10 14.26 8.07
CA ASP A 360 6.53 13.42 9.19
C ASP A 360 5.62 13.57 10.42
N ASP A 361 5.27 14.82 10.77
CA ASP A 361 4.52 15.12 12.00
C ASP A 361 3.09 14.50 12.04
N ASP A 362 2.43 14.30 10.88
CA ASP A 362 1.02 13.85 10.79
C ASP A 362 0.73 12.59 9.96
N ARG A 363 1.72 12.03 9.24
CA ARG A 363 1.61 10.81 8.41
C ARG A 363 0.64 10.90 7.22
N ASN A 364 0.58 12.05 6.56
CA ASN A 364 -0.16 12.22 5.31
C ASN A 364 0.71 12.80 4.19
N ASP A 365 0.30 12.51 2.96
CA ASP A 365 0.94 12.98 1.74
C ASP A 365 0.15 14.15 1.13
N TYR A 366 0.78 15.32 1.12
CA TYR A 366 0.20 16.54 0.60
C TYR A 366 0.87 16.95 -0.70
N TYR A 367 0.08 17.49 -1.62
CA TYR A 367 0.59 18.10 -2.85
C TYR A 367 -0.03 19.48 -3.06
N ALA A 368 0.65 20.30 -3.84
CA ALA A 368 0.12 21.54 -4.38
C ALA A 368 0.49 21.70 -5.86
N LEU A 369 -0.31 22.48 -6.58
CA LEU A 369 -0.07 22.84 -7.98
C LEU A 369 0.63 24.19 -8.04
N GLY A 370 1.52 24.36 -9.01
CA GLY A 370 2.27 25.60 -9.17
C GLY A 370 3.04 25.70 -10.48
N THR A 371 3.86 26.72 -10.57
CA THR A 371 4.70 27.03 -11.74
C THR A 371 6.17 26.93 -11.34
N TYR A 372 6.99 26.34 -12.21
CA TYR A 372 8.42 26.11 -12.00
C TYR A 372 9.25 26.93 -13.00
N ASP A 373 10.12 27.78 -12.48
CA ASP A 373 11.18 28.43 -13.26
C ASP A 373 12.49 27.65 -13.02
N ASP A 374 13.02 27.08 -14.10
CA ASP A 374 14.19 26.22 -14.03
C ASP A 374 15.50 27.00 -13.84
N LYS A 375 15.53 28.27 -14.25
CA LYS A 375 16.72 29.15 -14.15
C LYS A 375 16.87 29.76 -12.77
N THR A 376 15.77 30.14 -12.14
CA THR A 376 15.80 30.60 -10.74
C THR A 376 15.73 29.44 -9.75
N ALA A 377 15.50 28.21 -10.23
CA ALA A 377 15.33 27.00 -9.45
C ALA A 377 14.16 27.05 -8.44
N THR A 378 13.19 27.96 -8.63
CA THR A 378 12.07 28.18 -7.71
C THR A 378 10.76 27.61 -8.24
N TRP A 379 9.99 26.96 -7.37
CA TRP A 379 8.59 26.65 -7.62
C TRP A 379 7.67 27.60 -6.82
N ILE A 380 6.59 28.05 -7.44
CA ILE A 380 5.63 28.99 -6.84
C ILE A 380 4.24 28.33 -6.83
N PRO A 381 3.58 28.17 -5.67
CA PRO A 381 2.24 27.60 -5.59
C PRO A 381 1.20 28.50 -6.28
N ASP A 382 0.26 27.88 -6.99
CA ASP A 382 -0.90 28.57 -7.59
C ASP A 382 -1.81 29.20 -6.52
N ASN A 383 -1.86 28.61 -5.33
CA ASN A 383 -2.59 29.15 -4.18
C ASN A 383 -1.84 28.87 -2.86
N PRO A 384 -1.17 29.88 -2.26
CA PRO A 384 -0.46 29.74 -0.99
C PRO A 384 -1.32 29.35 0.23
N THR A 385 -2.66 29.40 0.17
CA THR A 385 -3.51 28.99 1.30
C THR A 385 -3.75 27.48 1.38
N ILE A 386 -3.38 26.74 0.33
CA ILE A 386 -3.48 25.27 0.23
C ILE A 386 -2.14 24.68 -0.25
N ASP A 387 -1.05 25.24 0.26
CA ASP A 387 0.32 24.86 -0.07
C ASP A 387 0.69 23.44 0.44
N VAL A 388 1.88 22.96 0.04
CA VAL A 388 2.42 21.65 0.42
C VAL A 388 2.46 21.51 1.94
N GLY A 389 1.78 20.47 2.45
CA GLY A 389 1.69 20.17 3.89
C GLY A 389 0.52 20.84 4.63
N ILE A 390 -0.23 21.75 3.99
CA ILE A 390 -1.40 22.45 4.58
C ILE A 390 -2.66 22.40 3.72
N GLY A 391 -2.56 21.98 2.45
CA GLY A 391 -3.66 21.92 1.49
C GLY A 391 -4.18 20.53 1.14
N ILE A 392 -4.11 20.19 -0.15
CA ILE A 392 -4.73 19.00 -0.73
C ILE A 392 -3.84 17.77 -0.50
N ARG A 393 -4.47 16.60 -0.37
CA ARG A 393 -3.80 15.29 -0.27
C ARG A 393 -4.09 14.43 -1.49
N TYR A 394 -3.23 13.47 -1.79
CA TYR A 394 -3.60 12.41 -2.75
C TYR A 394 -4.75 11.57 -2.18
N ASP A 395 -4.67 11.20 -0.92
CA ASP A 395 -5.64 10.34 -0.26
C ASP A 395 -5.93 10.89 1.14
N TYR A 396 -7.19 10.83 1.57
CA TYR A 396 -7.61 11.31 2.88
C TYR A 396 -7.73 10.19 3.93
N GLY A 397 -7.34 8.96 3.58
CA GLY A 397 -7.20 7.80 4.44
C GLY A 397 -5.75 7.46 4.80
N LEU A 398 -5.43 6.16 4.83
CA LEU A 398 -4.09 5.64 5.08
C LEU A 398 -3.30 5.54 3.77
N PHE A 399 -2.46 6.54 3.48
CA PHE A 399 -1.61 6.56 2.30
C PHE A 399 -0.38 7.44 2.56
N TYR A 400 0.83 6.89 2.42
CA TYR A 400 2.06 7.57 2.79
C TYR A 400 3.24 7.23 1.89
N ALA A 401 4.34 7.99 2.03
CA ALA A 401 5.61 7.81 1.31
C ALA A 401 5.45 7.69 -0.21
N SER A 402 4.39 8.28 -0.77
CA SER A 402 3.98 8.03 -2.15
C SER A 402 4.96 8.61 -3.16
N LYS A 403 5.10 7.92 -4.29
CA LYS A 403 6.10 8.24 -5.31
C LYS A 403 5.52 7.95 -6.68
N THR A 404 5.70 8.90 -7.61
CA THR A 404 5.28 8.73 -9.00
C THR A 404 6.43 8.28 -9.89
N PHE A 405 6.09 7.68 -11.03
CA PHE A 405 6.99 7.53 -12.17
C PHE A 405 6.25 7.79 -13.48
N TYR A 406 7.00 8.11 -14.54
CA TYR A 406 6.45 8.21 -15.89
C TYR A 406 6.49 6.84 -16.57
N ASP A 407 5.32 6.32 -16.94
CA ASP A 407 5.15 5.16 -17.81
C ASP A 407 5.21 5.65 -19.27
N GLN A 408 6.39 5.57 -19.87
CA GLN A 408 6.65 5.96 -21.26
C GLN A 408 6.02 5.00 -22.29
N ASN A 409 5.60 3.80 -21.88
CA ASN A 409 4.92 2.82 -22.73
C ASN A 409 3.45 3.21 -22.97
N LYS A 410 2.73 3.60 -21.92
CA LYS A 410 1.34 4.08 -22.00
C LYS A 410 1.15 5.59 -21.88
N LYS A 411 2.25 6.35 -21.80
CA LYS A 411 2.29 7.83 -21.72
C LYS A 411 1.44 8.40 -20.58
N ARG A 412 1.58 7.83 -19.40
CA ARG A 412 0.82 8.17 -18.18
C ARG A 412 1.76 8.30 -16.99
N ARG A 413 1.39 9.10 -15.99
CA ARG A 413 2.11 9.14 -14.71
C ARG A 413 1.39 8.22 -13.74
N VAL A 414 2.14 7.35 -13.06
CA VAL A 414 1.60 6.34 -12.15
C VAL A 414 2.13 6.60 -10.74
N LEU A 415 1.22 6.64 -9.77
CA LEU A 415 1.45 6.85 -8.35
C LEU A 415 1.39 5.51 -7.60
N TRP A 416 2.39 5.29 -6.76
CA TRP A 416 2.40 4.27 -5.71
C TRP A 416 2.34 4.94 -4.34
N GLY A 417 1.81 4.26 -3.33
CA GLY A 417 1.84 4.71 -1.95
C GLY A 417 1.69 3.58 -0.94
N TRP A 418 2.44 3.69 0.15
CA TRP A 418 2.43 2.74 1.25
C TRP A 418 1.13 2.89 2.07
N VAL A 419 0.48 1.75 2.34
CA VAL A 419 -0.70 1.65 3.20
C VAL A 419 -0.33 0.87 4.45
N GLY A 420 -0.01 1.60 5.52
CA GLY A 420 0.32 1.04 6.83
C GLY A 420 -0.86 0.30 7.48
N GLU A 421 -0.56 -0.63 8.39
CA GLU A 421 -1.56 -1.39 9.15
C GLU A 421 -2.30 -0.51 10.18
N SER A 422 -3.62 -0.69 10.31
CA SER A 422 -4.44 0.00 11.32
C SER A 422 -4.86 -0.89 12.51
N ASP A 423 -4.28 -2.08 12.67
CA ASP A 423 -4.37 -2.93 13.87
C ASP A 423 -3.20 -2.69 14.85
N SER A 424 -2.99 -3.62 15.79
CA SER A 424 -1.92 -3.57 16.79
C SER A 424 -0.61 -4.17 16.27
N GLU A 425 0.55 -3.74 16.79
CA GLU A 425 1.85 -4.38 16.46
C GLU A 425 1.90 -5.85 16.94
N TYR A 426 1.16 -6.18 18.01
CA TYR A 426 0.98 -7.57 18.43
C TYR A 426 0.29 -8.42 17.35
N ALA A 427 -0.72 -7.88 16.66
CA ALA A 427 -1.36 -8.54 15.54
C ALA A 427 -0.40 -8.70 14.34
N ASP A 428 0.42 -7.69 14.01
CA ASP A 428 1.46 -7.79 12.97
C ASP A 428 2.45 -8.92 13.21
N VAL A 429 3.04 -8.96 14.40
CA VAL A 429 4.00 -9.99 14.78
C VAL A 429 3.34 -11.37 14.79
N LYS A 430 2.06 -11.46 15.16
CA LYS A 430 1.30 -12.72 15.20
C LYS A 430 0.85 -13.22 13.81
N LYS A 431 0.50 -12.32 12.89
CA LYS A 431 0.17 -12.66 11.49
C LYS A 431 1.44 -12.84 10.63
N GLY A 432 2.58 -12.34 11.10
CA GLY A 432 3.90 -12.53 10.48
C GLY A 432 4.17 -11.62 9.28
N TRP A 433 3.38 -10.55 9.10
CA TRP A 433 3.55 -9.56 8.04
C TRP A 433 2.93 -8.22 8.44
N ALA A 434 3.36 -7.14 7.81
CA ALA A 434 2.77 -5.81 8.00
C ALA A 434 2.88 -4.96 6.72
N SER A 435 1.82 -4.21 6.48
CA SER A 435 1.61 -3.23 5.41
C SER A 435 1.33 -3.81 4.02
N LEU A 436 0.75 -2.94 3.20
CA LEU A 436 0.43 -3.15 1.78
C LEU A 436 0.94 -1.96 0.97
N GLN A 437 1.00 -2.10 -0.36
CA GLN A 437 0.89 -0.94 -1.23
C GLN A 437 -0.57 -0.73 -1.61
N GLY A 438 -0.97 0.54 -1.75
CA GLY A 438 -2.18 0.86 -2.49
C GLY A 438 -2.00 0.47 -3.96
N LEU A 439 -3.10 0.19 -4.65
CA LEU A 439 -3.06 -0.11 -6.08
C LEU A 439 -2.46 1.06 -6.87
N PRO A 440 -1.69 0.79 -7.94
CA PRO A 440 -1.15 1.85 -8.78
C PRO A 440 -2.25 2.71 -9.36
N ARG A 441 -2.11 4.04 -9.25
CA ARG A 441 -3.09 5.02 -9.74
C ARG A 441 -2.50 5.87 -10.85
N THR A 442 -3.21 6.07 -11.94
CA THR A 442 -2.87 7.14 -12.89
C THR A 442 -3.11 8.51 -12.26
N VAL A 443 -2.22 9.47 -12.50
CA VAL A 443 -2.36 10.86 -12.03
C VAL A 443 -2.37 11.82 -13.21
N GLU A 444 -3.41 12.65 -13.29
CA GLU A 444 -3.56 13.74 -14.26
C GLU A 444 -4.14 15.00 -13.58
N LEU A 445 -4.03 16.17 -14.22
CA LEU A 445 -4.71 17.38 -13.76
C LEU A 445 -6.22 17.31 -14.06
N ASP A 446 -7.07 17.65 -13.08
CA ASP A 446 -8.49 17.86 -13.36
C ASP A 446 -8.67 19.14 -14.19
N GLN A 447 -8.78 18.96 -15.51
CA GLN A 447 -8.99 20.07 -16.45
C GLN A 447 -10.32 20.80 -16.26
N LYS A 448 -11.30 20.22 -15.54
CA LYS A 448 -12.59 20.87 -15.27
C LYS A 448 -12.51 21.87 -14.11
N THR A 449 -11.65 21.61 -13.11
CA THR A 449 -11.48 22.49 -11.94
C THR A 449 -10.21 23.35 -12.03
N GLY A 450 -9.15 22.81 -12.65
CA GLY A 450 -7.81 23.43 -12.72
C GLY A 450 -7.05 23.46 -11.39
N THR A 451 -7.61 22.90 -10.31
CA THR A 451 -7.14 23.11 -8.92
C THR A 451 -6.82 21.81 -8.16
N ASN A 452 -7.15 20.65 -8.71
CA ASN A 452 -6.84 19.35 -8.12
C ASN A 452 -6.34 18.35 -9.18
N LEU A 453 -5.75 17.26 -8.71
CA LEU A 453 -5.41 16.11 -9.54
C LEU A 453 -6.59 15.13 -9.54
N LEU A 454 -6.63 14.27 -10.56
CA LEU A 454 -7.48 13.07 -10.60
C LEU A 454 -6.60 11.84 -10.39
N GLN A 455 -7.09 10.90 -9.58
CA GLN A 455 -6.47 9.59 -9.36
C GLN A 455 -7.44 8.48 -9.73
N TRP A 456 -6.98 7.53 -10.53
CA TRP A 456 -7.77 6.35 -10.88
C TRP A 456 -6.91 5.09 -10.88
N PRO A 457 -7.36 3.95 -10.34
CA PRO A 457 -6.66 2.69 -10.48
C PRO A 457 -6.31 2.41 -11.94
N VAL A 458 -5.09 1.96 -12.19
CA VAL A 458 -4.62 1.63 -13.55
C VAL A 458 -5.56 0.63 -14.22
N GLU A 459 -5.86 0.85 -15.51
CA GLU A 459 -6.84 0.07 -16.29
C GLU A 459 -6.58 -1.44 -16.26
N GLU A 460 -5.34 -1.86 -16.04
CA GLU A 460 -4.94 -3.26 -15.91
C GLU A 460 -5.61 -3.99 -14.74
N VAL A 461 -6.04 -3.29 -13.68
CA VAL A 461 -6.80 -3.91 -12.58
C VAL A 461 -8.11 -4.52 -13.08
N GLU A 462 -8.67 -3.99 -14.18
CA GLU A 462 -9.93 -4.47 -14.75
C GLU A 462 -9.78 -5.86 -15.40
N SER A 463 -8.55 -6.32 -15.65
CA SER A 463 -8.26 -7.70 -16.09
C SER A 463 -8.59 -8.77 -15.04
N LEU A 464 -8.70 -8.37 -13.77
CA LEU A 464 -9.10 -9.26 -12.66
C LEU A 464 -10.62 -9.42 -12.53
N ARG A 465 -11.42 -8.61 -13.24
CA ARG A 465 -12.89 -8.69 -13.17
C ARG A 465 -13.37 -10.01 -13.75
N LEU A 466 -14.07 -10.78 -12.92
CA LEU A 466 -14.74 -12.03 -13.28
C LEU A 466 -16.21 -11.73 -13.65
N THR A 467 -17.16 -12.30 -12.92
CA THR A 467 -18.60 -12.09 -13.13
C THR A 467 -19.07 -10.75 -12.57
N SER A 468 -19.96 -10.07 -13.30
CA SER A 468 -20.62 -8.83 -12.87
C SER A 468 -22.08 -9.05 -12.43
N THR A 469 -22.50 -8.41 -11.35
CA THR A 469 -23.91 -8.22 -10.98
C THR A 469 -24.28 -6.74 -11.14
N LYS A 470 -25.41 -6.47 -11.80
CA LYS A 470 -25.93 -5.12 -12.06
C LYS A 470 -27.18 -4.84 -11.23
N PHE A 471 -27.30 -3.63 -10.70
CA PHE A 471 -28.48 -3.16 -9.97
C PHE A 471 -28.89 -1.79 -10.50
N ASP A 472 -29.98 -1.72 -11.26
CA ASP A 472 -30.44 -0.50 -11.93
C ASP A 472 -31.55 0.19 -11.14
N ASN A 473 -31.45 1.52 -11.00
CA ASN A 473 -32.47 2.41 -10.42
C ASN A 473 -33.05 1.97 -9.06
N VAL A 474 -32.20 1.49 -8.14
CA VAL A 474 -32.59 1.11 -6.78
C VAL A 474 -32.99 2.36 -5.99
N GLU A 475 -34.26 2.46 -5.60
CA GLU A 475 -34.77 3.55 -4.74
C GLU A 475 -34.40 3.29 -3.26
N LEU A 476 -33.64 4.22 -2.67
CA LEU A 476 -33.26 4.22 -1.26
C LEU A 476 -34.04 5.31 -0.53
N LYS A 477 -35.08 4.91 0.20
CA LYS A 477 -35.90 5.81 1.03
C LYS A 477 -35.14 6.27 2.29
N PRO A 478 -35.50 7.42 2.89
CA PRO A 478 -34.93 7.87 4.16
C PRO A 478 -34.95 6.78 5.26
N GLY A 479 -33.79 6.46 5.83
CA GLY A 479 -33.60 5.42 6.84
C GLY A 479 -33.58 3.97 6.31
N SER A 480 -33.47 3.75 5.00
CA SER A 480 -33.45 2.41 4.40
C SER A 480 -32.04 1.80 4.28
N VAL A 481 -32.00 0.47 4.34
CA VAL A 481 -30.83 -0.35 4.03
C VAL A 481 -31.30 -1.47 3.11
N VAL A 482 -30.62 -1.67 1.98
CA VAL A 482 -30.98 -2.65 0.94
C VAL A 482 -29.79 -3.59 0.73
N PRO A 483 -29.91 -4.89 1.07
CA PRO A 483 -28.83 -5.84 0.85
C PRO A 483 -28.65 -6.11 -0.65
N LEU A 484 -27.39 -6.21 -1.10
CA LEU A 484 -27.04 -6.59 -2.46
C LEU A 484 -26.57 -8.05 -2.47
N ASP A 485 -27.27 -8.91 -3.21
CA ASP A 485 -26.83 -10.29 -3.38
C ASP A 485 -25.77 -10.37 -4.49
N VAL A 486 -24.51 -10.50 -4.07
CA VAL A 486 -23.34 -10.53 -4.95
C VAL A 486 -22.51 -11.81 -4.78
N GLY A 487 -22.96 -12.74 -3.92
CA GLY A 487 -22.13 -13.86 -3.48
C GLY A 487 -21.07 -13.44 -2.44
N PRO A 488 -19.81 -13.92 -2.55
CA PRO A 488 -18.70 -13.49 -1.68
C PRO A 488 -18.48 -11.98 -1.76
N ALA A 489 -18.23 -11.31 -0.63
CA ALA A 489 -18.15 -9.84 -0.57
C ALA A 489 -16.80 -9.31 -0.05
N THR A 490 -15.72 -10.06 -0.28
CA THR A 490 -14.37 -9.74 0.23
C THR A 490 -13.37 -9.35 -0.87
N GLN A 491 -13.70 -9.55 -2.14
CA GLN A 491 -12.85 -9.28 -3.30
C GLN A 491 -13.70 -8.69 -4.43
N LEU A 492 -13.89 -7.37 -4.45
CA LEU A 492 -14.84 -6.69 -5.33
C LEU A 492 -14.26 -5.43 -5.97
N ASP A 493 -14.72 -5.13 -7.18
CA ASP A 493 -14.72 -3.78 -7.77
C ASP A 493 -16.18 -3.35 -7.89
N ILE A 494 -16.53 -2.22 -7.29
CA ILE A 494 -17.89 -1.69 -7.23
C ILE A 494 -17.88 -0.31 -7.87
N VAL A 495 -18.68 -0.08 -8.90
CA VAL A 495 -18.89 1.25 -9.49
C VAL A 495 -20.37 1.62 -9.30
N ALA A 496 -20.63 2.76 -8.69
CA ALA A 496 -21.98 3.21 -8.34
C ALA A 496 -22.19 4.68 -8.71
N GLU A 497 -23.39 4.99 -9.19
CA GLU A 497 -23.92 6.34 -9.32
C GLU A 497 -25.08 6.56 -8.34
N PHE A 498 -25.22 7.80 -7.87
CA PHE A 498 -26.34 8.25 -7.03
C PHE A 498 -26.94 9.53 -7.60
N VAL A 499 -28.28 9.56 -7.64
CA VAL A 499 -29.09 10.69 -8.08
C VAL A 499 -29.97 11.15 -6.92
N LEU A 500 -29.84 12.44 -6.57
CA LEU A 500 -30.63 13.10 -5.52
C LEU A 500 -32.03 13.45 -6.06
N ASP A 501 -33.08 13.30 -5.24
CA ASP A 501 -34.41 13.85 -5.57
C ASP A 501 -34.36 15.38 -5.68
N LYS A 502 -34.55 15.89 -6.90
CA LYS A 502 -34.55 17.33 -7.20
C LYS A 502 -35.66 18.10 -6.49
N ASP A 503 -36.78 17.45 -6.17
CA ASP A 503 -37.88 18.11 -5.45
C ASP A 503 -37.65 18.10 -3.94
N ALA A 504 -36.94 17.11 -3.38
CA ALA A 504 -36.42 17.17 -2.02
C ALA A 504 -35.41 18.33 -1.87
N LEU A 505 -34.46 18.49 -2.79
CA LEU A 505 -33.47 19.58 -2.77
C LEU A 505 -34.08 20.99 -2.74
N LYS A 506 -35.27 21.17 -3.34
CA LYS A 506 -36.03 22.44 -3.28
C LYS A 506 -36.67 22.68 -1.92
N ARG A 507 -37.17 21.63 -1.25
CA ARG A 507 -37.85 21.69 0.05
C ARG A 507 -36.88 21.87 1.22
N ILE A 508 -35.69 21.26 1.11
CA ILE A 508 -34.67 21.27 2.16
C ILE A 508 -34.17 22.71 2.39
N GLY A 509 -34.19 23.13 3.65
CA GLY A 509 -33.74 24.45 4.08
C GLY A 509 -32.23 24.64 3.94
N GLU A 510 -31.80 25.90 4.04
CA GLU A 510 -30.38 26.25 4.09
C GLU A 510 -29.83 26.04 5.50
N SER A 511 -28.55 25.67 5.59
CA SER A 511 -27.86 25.39 6.84
C SER A 511 -26.54 26.16 6.93
N ASN A 512 -26.22 26.61 8.15
CA ASN A 512 -24.91 27.12 8.56
C ASN A 512 -24.03 26.03 9.20
N GLU A 513 -24.45 24.76 9.15
CA GLU A 513 -23.72 23.66 9.75
C GLU A 513 -22.36 23.42 9.07
N GLU A 514 -21.29 23.47 9.87
CA GLU A 514 -19.94 23.11 9.46
C GLU A 514 -19.75 21.60 9.63
N PHE A 515 -20.15 20.83 8.61
CA PHE A 515 -19.94 19.39 8.60
C PHE A 515 -18.48 19.03 8.29
N SER A 516 -17.94 18.04 9.01
CA SER A 516 -16.69 17.36 8.68
C SER A 516 -16.80 15.87 8.99
N CYS A 517 -16.32 15.01 8.09
CA CYS A 517 -16.34 13.56 8.27
C CYS A 517 -15.70 13.14 9.62
N SER A 518 -14.52 13.68 9.95
CA SER A 518 -13.73 13.28 11.13
C SER A 518 -14.40 13.56 12.47
N ASN A 519 -15.28 14.56 12.52
CA ASN A 519 -15.94 15.03 13.74
C ASN A 519 -17.44 14.66 13.76
N SER A 520 -17.92 13.99 12.71
CA SER A 520 -19.31 13.51 12.60
C SER A 520 -19.55 12.27 13.45
N GLY A 521 -20.82 11.93 13.70
CA GLY A 521 -21.21 10.62 14.24
C GLY A 521 -21.22 9.49 13.20
N GLY A 522 -20.43 9.62 12.13
CA GLY A 522 -20.32 8.63 11.05
C GLY A 522 -21.66 8.36 10.35
N ALA A 523 -21.83 7.14 9.86
CA ALA A 523 -23.06 6.71 9.20
C ALA A 523 -24.30 6.69 10.12
N ALA A 524 -24.13 6.83 11.44
CA ALA A 524 -25.22 6.88 12.40
C ALA A 524 -25.81 8.30 12.59
N HIS A 525 -25.03 9.35 12.30
CA HIS A 525 -25.49 10.73 12.36
C HIS A 525 -26.34 11.06 11.13
N ARG A 526 -27.60 11.48 11.32
CA ARG A 526 -28.57 11.69 10.22
C ARG A 526 -28.73 13.16 9.89
N GLY A 527 -28.63 13.51 8.62
CA GLY A 527 -28.92 14.84 8.08
C GLY A 527 -29.98 14.81 6.98
N ALA A 528 -30.34 15.99 6.45
CA ALA A 528 -31.37 16.12 5.42
C ALA A 528 -31.03 15.37 4.12
N ILE A 529 -29.75 15.40 3.71
CA ILE A 529 -29.24 14.76 2.48
C ILE A 529 -28.01 13.90 2.81
N GLY A 530 -28.22 12.90 3.66
CA GLY A 530 -27.27 11.83 3.95
C GLY A 530 -27.15 11.52 5.44
N PRO A 531 -26.25 10.59 5.80
CA PRO A 531 -25.31 9.87 4.93
C PRO A 531 -26.00 8.82 4.05
N PHE A 532 -25.55 8.68 2.80
CA PHE A 532 -26.00 7.62 1.88
C PHE A 532 -24.84 7.08 1.04
N GLY A 533 -24.88 5.79 0.71
CA GLY A 533 -23.81 5.13 -0.01
C GLY A 533 -23.83 3.61 0.17
N LEU A 534 -22.65 3.02 0.36
CA LEU A 534 -22.45 1.58 0.49
C LEU A 534 -21.95 1.22 1.90
N LEU A 535 -22.43 0.09 2.41
CA LEU A 535 -21.84 -0.63 3.53
C LEU A 535 -21.04 -1.80 2.92
N VAL A 536 -19.71 -1.74 3.00
CA VAL A 536 -18.84 -2.86 2.58
C VAL A 536 -18.30 -3.60 3.80
N LEU A 537 -17.90 -4.86 3.61
CA LEU A 537 -17.39 -5.74 4.67
C LEU A 537 -18.30 -5.72 5.90
N ALA A 538 -19.61 -5.82 5.67
CA ALA A 538 -20.62 -5.82 6.70
C ALA A 538 -21.06 -7.23 7.07
N ASP A 539 -21.40 -7.49 8.34
CA ASP A 539 -22.02 -8.75 8.75
C ASP A 539 -23.55 -8.69 8.62
N LYS A 540 -24.22 -9.86 8.60
CA LYS A 540 -25.69 -9.95 8.44
C LYS A 540 -26.49 -9.13 9.49
N SER A 541 -25.95 -8.95 10.68
CA SER A 541 -26.58 -8.21 11.79
C SER A 541 -26.16 -6.74 11.88
N LEU A 542 -25.26 -6.26 11.01
CA LEU A 542 -24.71 -4.90 11.01
C LEU A 542 -24.04 -4.49 12.35
N THR A 543 -23.53 -5.49 13.08
CA THR A 543 -22.62 -5.29 14.22
C THR A 543 -21.25 -4.83 13.74
N GLU A 544 -20.78 -5.40 12.62
CA GLU A 544 -19.64 -4.94 11.85
C GLU A 544 -20.09 -4.41 10.49
N GLN A 545 -19.57 -3.26 10.08
CA GLN A 545 -19.81 -2.60 8.79
C GLN A 545 -18.79 -1.48 8.55
N THR A 546 -18.37 -1.31 7.30
CA THR A 546 -17.55 -0.17 6.85
C THR A 546 -18.34 0.69 5.86
N PRO A 547 -19.04 1.75 6.32
CA PRO A 547 -19.70 2.70 5.43
C PRO A 547 -18.73 3.52 4.58
N VAL A 548 -19.02 3.64 3.29
CA VAL A 548 -18.41 4.58 2.35
C VAL A 548 -19.54 5.38 1.73
N TYR A 549 -19.58 6.70 1.97
CA TYR A 549 -20.80 7.49 1.76
C TYR A 549 -20.56 8.95 1.37
N PHE A 550 -21.61 9.53 0.79
CA PHE A 550 -21.76 10.96 0.60
C PHE A 550 -22.65 11.58 1.69
N TYR A 551 -22.34 12.83 2.03
CA TYR A 551 -23.16 13.70 2.86
C TYR A 551 -23.22 15.08 2.19
N VAL A 552 -24.42 15.64 2.00
CA VAL A 552 -24.60 16.91 1.26
C VAL A 552 -25.24 17.95 2.16
N VAL A 553 -24.55 19.09 2.35
CA VAL A 553 -25.06 20.27 3.07
C VAL A 553 -25.49 21.32 2.06
N LYS A 554 -26.68 21.90 2.23
CA LYS A 554 -27.11 23.08 1.48
C LYS A 554 -26.74 24.33 2.28
N GLY A 555 -25.78 25.11 1.79
CA GLY A 555 -25.32 26.33 2.45
C GLY A 555 -26.33 27.48 2.37
N ILE A 556 -26.11 28.53 3.15
CA ILE A 556 -26.84 29.81 3.11
C ILE A 556 -26.66 30.63 1.82
N ASP A 557 -25.80 30.16 0.89
CA ASP A 557 -25.72 30.69 -0.47
C ASP A 557 -26.54 29.85 -1.47
N GLY A 558 -27.39 28.94 -0.96
CA GLY A 558 -28.19 27.98 -1.71
C GLY A 558 -27.38 26.85 -2.36
N LYS A 559 -26.05 26.86 -2.28
CA LYS A 559 -25.19 25.88 -2.96
C LYS A 559 -25.05 24.59 -2.16
N LEU A 560 -24.86 23.50 -2.87
CA LEU A 560 -24.59 22.18 -2.28
C LEU A 560 -23.09 22.01 -2.04
N LYS A 561 -22.72 21.69 -0.80
CA LYS A 561 -21.39 21.21 -0.42
C LYS A 561 -21.48 19.70 -0.20
N THR A 562 -20.76 18.94 -1.01
CA THR A 562 -20.71 17.47 -0.90
C THR A 562 -19.46 17.07 -0.15
N PHE A 563 -19.62 16.18 0.83
CA PHE A 563 -18.55 15.52 1.55
C PHE A 563 -18.56 14.04 1.20
N PHE A 564 -17.37 13.45 1.11
CA PHE A 564 -17.17 12.03 0.88
C PHE A 564 -16.40 11.46 2.06
N CYS A 565 -16.94 10.42 2.70
CA CYS A 565 -16.43 9.86 3.95
C CYS A 565 -16.30 8.33 3.89
N ALA A 566 -15.32 7.79 4.63
CA ALA A 566 -15.23 6.37 4.95
C ALA A 566 -15.18 6.21 6.48
N ASP A 567 -16.14 5.48 7.03
CA ASP A 567 -16.37 5.33 8.48
C ASP A 567 -15.89 3.95 8.95
N GLN A 568 -14.91 3.93 9.86
CA GLN A 568 -14.39 2.69 10.43
C GLN A 568 -14.88 2.45 11.87
N THR A 569 -15.74 3.32 12.43
CA THR A 569 -16.16 3.28 13.84
C THR A 569 -16.78 1.94 14.26
N ARG A 570 -17.43 1.25 13.32
CA ARG A 570 -18.01 -0.09 13.46
C ARG A 570 -17.43 -1.11 12.47
N SER A 571 -16.22 -0.90 11.96
CA SER A 571 -15.57 -1.84 11.01
C SER A 571 -15.17 -3.19 11.63
N SER A 572 -15.10 -3.27 12.96
CA SER A 572 -14.64 -4.44 13.70
C SER A 572 -15.13 -4.42 15.15
N GLU A 573 -15.34 -5.58 15.78
CA GLU A 573 -15.51 -5.70 17.23
C GLU A 573 -14.19 -5.67 18.01
N ALA A 574 -13.03 -5.84 17.36
CA ALA A 574 -11.73 -5.83 18.03
C ALA A 574 -11.41 -4.48 18.68
N SER A 575 -10.83 -4.49 19.88
CA SER A 575 -10.51 -3.28 20.66
C SER A 575 -9.12 -2.69 20.36
N ASP A 576 -8.24 -3.46 19.74
CA ASP A 576 -6.85 -3.10 19.42
C ASP A 576 -6.64 -2.73 17.95
N VAL A 577 -7.68 -2.20 17.31
CA VAL A 577 -7.65 -1.62 15.96
C VAL A 577 -8.12 -0.17 15.97
N ASN A 578 -7.56 0.64 15.08
CA ASN A 578 -7.94 2.03 14.91
C ASN A 578 -9.25 2.12 14.12
N LYS A 579 -10.14 3.04 14.53
CA LYS A 579 -11.53 3.11 14.06
C LYS A 579 -11.97 4.56 13.90
N ILE A 580 -11.33 5.27 12.98
CA ILE A 580 -11.62 6.68 12.69
C ILE A 580 -12.49 6.86 11.45
N ILE A 581 -13.05 8.06 11.29
CA ILE A 581 -13.80 8.46 10.11
C ILE A 581 -12.89 9.33 9.26
N TYR A 582 -12.56 8.84 8.07
CA TYR A 582 -11.81 9.57 7.06
C TYR A 582 -12.76 10.32 6.13
N GLY A 583 -12.27 11.37 5.48
CA GLY A 583 -12.98 12.04 4.40
C GLY A 583 -12.81 13.55 4.37
N ASN A 584 -13.32 14.17 3.31
CA ASN A 584 -13.26 15.61 3.09
C ASN A 584 -14.37 16.06 2.12
N TYR A 585 -14.45 17.36 1.87
CA TYR A 585 -15.20 17.95 0.77
C TYR A 585 -14.74 17.37 -0.59
N VAL A 586 -15.70 17.14 -1.48
CA VAL A 586 -15.45 16.74 -2.88
C VAL A 586 -16.13 17.74 -3.84
N PRO A 587 -15.39 18.29 -4.82
CA PRO A 587 -16.00 19.11 -5.87
C PRO A 587 -16.96 18.26 -6.71
N VAL A 588 -18.23 18.68 -6.78
CA VAL A 588 -19.25 18.12 -7.67
C VAL A 588 -19.72 19.28 -8.55
N LEU A 589 -19.57 19.15 -9.88
CA LEU A 589 -19.90 20.23 -10.81
C LEU A 589 -21.37 20.16 -11.23
N GLU A 590 -21.88 21.27 -11.75
CA GLU A 590 -23.28 21.35 -12.20
C GLU A 590 -23.57 20.29 -13.28
N GLY A 591 -24.66 19.54 -13.10
CA GLY A 591 -25.07 18.45 -13.99
C GLY A 591 -24.35 17.12 -13.77
N GLU A 592 -23.28 17.04 -12.97
CA GLU A 592 -22.66 15.76 -12.61
C GLU A 592 -23.55 14.96 -11.64
N LYS A 593 -23.63 13.65 -11.86
CA LYS A 593 -24.12 12.71 -10.84
C LYS A 593 -23.07 12.55 -9.74
N LEU A 594 -23.49 12.07 -8.58
CA LEU A 594 -22.57 11.56 -7.57
C LEU A 594 -22.07 10.19 -8.02
N SER A 595 -20.77 10.04 -8.20
CA SER A 595 -20.13 8.81 -8.72
C SER A 595 -19.09 8.31 -7.74
N LEU A 596 -19.06 6.99 -7.56
CA LEU A 596 -18.27 6.28 -6.56
C LEU A 596 -17.70 5.01 -7.18
N ARG A 597 -16.41 4.76 -6.94
CA ARG A 597 -15.80 3.44 -7.12
C ARG A 597 -15.24 2.95 -5.78
N ILE A 598 -15.42 1.67 -5.46
CA ILE A 598 -14.81 1.02 -4.30
C ILE A 598 -14.14 -0.27 -4.75
N LEU A 599 -12.86 -0.42 -4.42
CA LEU A 599 -12.14 -1.68 -4.47
C LEU A 599 -12.10 -2.27 -3.06
N VAL A 600 -12.58 -3.49 -2.90
CA VAL A 600 -12.58 -4.25 -1.64
C VAL A 600 -11.64 -5.42 -1.82
N ASP A 601 -10.60 -5.53 -0.99
CA ASP A 601 -9.65 -6.64 -1.01
C ASP A 601 -9.28 -7.06 0.42
N HIS A 602 -10.14 -7.87 1.02
CA HIS A 602 -10.03 -8.33 2.41
C HIS A 602 -9.82 -7.18 3.41
N SER A 603 -8.60 -6.97 3.92
CA SER A 603 -8.33 -5.93 4.93
C SER A 603 -8.09 -4.52 4.39
N ILE A 604 -8.15 -4.30 3.07
CA ILE A 604 -8.08 -2.96 2.46
C ILE A 604 -9.35 -2.62 1.66
N VAL A 605 -9.75 -1.35 1.76
CA VAL A 605 -10.82 -0.74 0.98
C VAL A 605 -10.31 0.56 0.38
N GLU A 606 -10.14 0.63 -0.93
CA GLU A 606 -9.82 1.87 -1.65
C GLU A 606 -11.09 2.45 -2.27
N SER A 607 -11.35 3.73 -2.07
CA SER A 607 -12.58 4.37 -2.53
C SER A 607 -12.33 5.71 -3.20
N PHE A 608 -13.00 5.94 -4.34
CA PHE A 608 -12.76 7.07 -5.25
C PHE A 608 -14.10 7.73 -5.57
N ALA A 609 -14.21 9.04 -5.37
CA ALA A 609 -15.42 9.79 -5.72
C ALA A 609 -15.18 10.84 -6.82
N GLN A 610 -16.23 11.13 -7.57
CA GLN A 610 -16.23 12.05 -8.73
C GLN A 610 -15.11 11.75 -9.75
N GLY A 611 -14.93 10.47 -10.10
CA GLY A 611 -13.90 10.04 -11.05
C GLY A 611 -12.47 10.26 -10.55
N GLY A 612 -12.25 10.27 -9.23
CA GLY A 612 -10.90 10.36 -8.65
C GLY A 612 -10.48 11.73 -8.13
N ARG A 613 -11.40 12.70 -8.02
CA ARG A 613 -11.11 14.01 -7.38
C ARG A 613 -10.76 13.89 -5.89
N ILE A 614 -11.28 12.86 -5.25
CA ILE A 614 -10.95 12.49 -3.88
C ILE A 614 -10.79 10.97 -3.82
N SER A 615 -9.75 10.53 -3.10
CA SER A 615 -9.49 9.12 -2.78
C SER A 615 -9.47 8.95 -1.26
N ILE A 616 -9.98 7.83 -0.77
CA ILE A 616 -9.90 7.43 0.65
C ILE A 616 -9.55 5.94 0.71
N THR A 617 -8.39 5.65 1.29
CA THR A 617 -7.87 4.30 1.52
C THR A 617 -8.06 3.91 2.98
N SER A 618 -8.75 2.81 3.22
CA SER A 618 -9.09 2.29 4.55
C SER A 618 -8.46 0.94 4.79
N ARG A 619 -7.99 0.71 6.02
CA ARG A 619 -7.64 -0.62 6.53
C ARG A 619 -8.62 -1.02 7.62
N VAL A 620 -9.17 -2.23 7.50
CA VAL A 620 -10.23 -2.74 8.37
C VAL A 620 -10.02 -4.22 8.68
N TYR A 621 -10.38 -4.61 9.90
CA TYR A 621 -10.11 -5.96 10.42
C TYR A 621 -11.36 -6.55 11.10
N PRO A 622 -12.45 -6.79 10.36
CA PRO A 622 -13.65 -7.43 10.90
C PRO A 622 -13.34 -8.79 11.52
N THR A 623 -14.07 -9.13 12.57
CA THR A 623 -13.97 -10.38 13.32
C THR A 623 -15.05 -11.39 12.92
N LYS A 624 -16.15 -10.89 12.33
CA LYS A 624 -17.33 -11.63 11.85
C LYS A 624 -17.54 -11.45 10.36
N ALA A 625 -17.37 -10.24 9.82
CA ALA A 625 -17.61 -9.92 8.42
C ALA A 625 -16.46 -10.38 7.48
N ILE A 626 -16.09 -11.66 7.58
CA ILE A 626 -14.99 -12.30 6.85
C ILE A 626 -15.48 -13.49 6.02
N TYR A 627 -14.70 -13.90 5.01
CA TYR A 627 -15.07 -14.97 4.07
C TYR A 627 -16.53 -14.85 3.55
N GLY A 628 -17.29 -15.94 3.55
CA GLY A 628 -18.70 -15.98 3.14
C GLY A 628 -19.69 -15.32 4.12
N ALA A 629 -19.25 -14.70 5.21
CA ALA A 629 -20.10 -13.93 6.12
C ALA A 629 -20.14 -12.42 5.79
N ALA A 630 -19.15 -11.89 5.07
CA ALA A 630 -19.13 -10.52 4.57
C ALA A 630 -20.30 -10.24 3.61
N ARG A 631 -20.83 -9.02 3.62
CA ARG A 631 -21.94 -8.55 2.75
C ARG A 631 -21.63 -7.15 2.21
N VAL A 632 -22.30 -6.80 1.11
CA VAL A 632 -22.46 -5.42 0.63
C VAL A 632 -23.92 -5.02 0.74
N LEU A 633 -24.19 -3.80 1.19
CA LEU A 633 -25.53 -3.23 1.25
C LEU A 633 -25.49 -1.79 0.73
N LEU A 634 -26.55 -1.35 0.05
CA LEU A 634 -26.84 0.08 -0.10
C LEU A 634 -27.49 0.60 1.17
N PHE A 635 -27.26 1.88 1.50
CA PHE A 635 -27.99 2.54 2.57
C PHE A 635 -28.27 4.01 2.25
N ASN A 636 -29.37 4.51 2.81
CA ASN A 636 -29.68 5.94 2.88
C ASN A 636 -30.18 6.25 4.28
N ASN A 637 -29.35 6.84 5.13
CA ASN A 637 -29.72 7.25 6.49
C ASN A 637 -30.14 8.73 6.57
N ALA A 638 -30.36 9.40 5.42
CA ALA A 638 -30.94 10.75 5.38
C ALA A 638 -32.31 10.82 6.06
N THR A 639 -32.76 12.02 6.43
CA THR A 639 -34.11 12.28 6.97
C THR A 639 -35.14 12.67 5.92
N GLU A 640 -34.73 13.40 4.87
CA GLU A 640 -35.67 14.13 3.98
C GLU A 640 -35.61 13.75 2.49
N SER A 641 -34.49 13.19 2.03
CA SER A 641 -34.26 12.89 0.60
C SER A 641 -34.22 11.39 0.30
N SER A 642 -35.02 10.92 -0.66
CA SER A 642 -34.82 9.63 -1.32
C SER A 642 -33.67 9.74 -2.33
N ILE A 643 -32.85 8.68 -2.41
CA ILE A 643 -31.74 8.59 -3.35
C ILE A 643 -32.04 7.46 -4.34
N THR A 644 -31.84 7.69 -5.64
CA THR A 644 -31.83 6.60 -6.63
C THR A 644 -30.39 6.22 -6.92
N SER A 645 -30.05 4.93 -6.84
CA SER A 645 -28.72 4.42 -7.18
C SER A 645 -28.74 3.48 -8.38
N SER A 646 -27.67 3.44 -9.14
CA SER A 646 -27.41 2.39 -10.14
C SER A 646 -25.96 1.97 -10.04
N LEU A 647 -25.69 0.67 -10.05
CA LEU A 647 -24.34 0.16 -9.75
C LEU A 647 -24.03 -1.19 -10.41
N ASP A 648 -22.76 -1.33 -10.75
CA ASP A 648 -22.13 -2.55 -11.26
C ASP A 648 -21.13 -3.06 -10.22
N ILE A 649 -21.19 -4.36 -9.92
CA ILE A 649 -20.28 -5.03 -8.98
C ILE A 649 -19.63 -6.21 -9.67
N TRP A 650 -18.30 -6.24 -9.73
CA TRP A 650 -17.52 -7.36 -10.25
C TRP A 650 -16.87 -8.14 -9.11
N GLN A 651 -16.95 -9.47 -9.20
CA GLN A 651 -16.06 -10.35 -8.45
C GLN A 651 -14.62 -10.20 -8.97
N MET A 652 -13.65 -10.07 -8.08
CA MET A 652 -12.25 -9.86 -8.45
C MET A 652 -11.40 -11.12 -8.21
N ASN A 653 -10.69 -11.55 -9.25
CA ASN A 653 -9.71 -12.63 -9.15
C ASN A 653 -8.50 -12.22 -8.30
N SER A 654 -7.70 -13.21 -7.88
CA SER A 654 -6.37 -12.91 -7.34
C SER A 654 -5.43 -12.48 -8.47
N ALA A 655 -4.46 -11.62 -8.15
CA ALA A 655 -3.34 -11.29 -9.03
C ALA A 655 -2.23 -12.36 -9.05
N PHE A 656 -2.37 -13.45 -8.28
CA PHE A 656 -1.43 -14.58 -8.21
C PHE A 656 0.05 -14.18 -7.97
N ILE A 657 0.27 -13.16 -7.16
CA ILE A 657 1.61 -12.65 -6.80
C ILE A 657 2.43 -13.76 -6.16
N ARG A 658 3.65 -13.98 -6.66
CA ARG A 658 4.49 -15.15 -6.33
C ARG A 658 5.97 -14.94 -6.68
N PRO A 659 6.90 -15.80 -6.24
CA PRO A 659 8.28 -15.80 -6.74
C PRO A 659 8.39 -15.99 -8.26
N TYR A 660 9.38 -15.34 -8.86
CA TYR A 660 9.83 -15.63 -10.21
C TYR A 660 10.52 -17.01 -10.28
N SER A 661 10.01 -17.94 -11.11
CA SER A 661 10.62 -19.26 -11.30
C SER A 661 11.51 -19.31 -12.53
N ASN A 662 12.64 -20.02 -12.45
CA ASN A 662 13.59 -20.14 -13.57
C ASN A 662 12.99 -20.85 -14.80
N ASP A 663 11.93 -21.65 -14.64
CA ASP A 663 11.24 -22.32 -15.76
C ASP A 663 10.63 -21.31 -16.76
N GLN A 664 10.32 -20.09 -16.31
CA GLN A 664 9.86 -19.01 -17.18
C GLN A 664 10.95 -18.51 -18.16
N LYS A 665 12.24 -18.78 -17.90
CA LYS A 665 13.33 -18.48 -18.84
C LYS A 665 13.24 -19.32 -20.12
N LEU A 666 12.66 -20.53 -20.08
CA LEU A 666 12.48 -21.34 -21.29
C LEU A 666 11.45 -20.73 -22.25
N PHE A 667 10.34 -20.20 -21.71
CA PHE A 667 9.35 -19.50 -22.52
C PHE A 667 9.93 -18.23 -23.18
N CYS A 668 10.73 -17.45 -22.45
CA CYS A 668 11.38 -16.26 -23.00
C CYS A 668 12.44 -16.57 -24.09
N ARG A 669 13.11 -17.74 -24.04
CA ARG A 669 14.07 -18.14 -25.10
C ARG A 669 13.43 -18.67 -26.38
N MET A 670 12.14 -19.04 -26.36
CA MET A 670 11.42 -19.52 -27.57
C MET A 670 10.52 -18.46 -28.22
N GLY A 671 10.42 -17.26 -27.63
CA GLY A 671 9.60 -16.13 -28.15
C GLY A 671 10.15 -15.40 -29.38
N GLY A 672 10.95 -16.07 -30.22
CA GLY A 672 11.60 -15.48 -31.40
C GLY A 672 10.81 -15.59 -32.71
N ASP A 673 9.83 -16.49 -32.79
CA ASP A 673 9.17 -16.84 -34.07
C ASP A 673 7.71 -16.39 -34.13
N LYS A 674 7.43 -15.42 -35.00
CA LYS A 674 6.07 -14.96 -35.29
C LYS A 674 5.36 -15.94 -36.24
N ASN A 675 4.91 -17.09 -35.72
CA ASN A 675 3.69 -17.80 -36.16
C ASN A 675 3.51 -19.15 -35.46
N LYS A 676 2.78 -19.16 -34.32
CA LYS A 676 1.83 -20.22 -33.88
C LYS A 676 1.32 -19.91 -32.47
N VAL A 677 0.15 -19.28 -32.39
CA VAL A 677 -0.63 -19.27 -31.14
C VAL A 677 -1.41 -20.57 -31.08
N VAL A 678 -0.89 -21.54 -30.33
CA VAL A 678 -1.68 -22.66 -29.79
C VAL A 678 -1.59 -22.55 -28.28
N VAL A 679 -2.68 -22.08 -27.67
CA VAL A 679 -2.78 -21.93 -26.20
C VAL A 679 -2.73 -23.31 -25.57
N GLY A 680 -1.88 -23.47 -24.56
CA GLY A 680 -1.69 -24.73 -23.82
C GLY A 680 -2.87 -25.09 -22.93
N ALA A 681 -3.97 -25.56 -23.52
CA ALA A 681 -5.04 -26.24 -22.79
C ALA A 681 -4.63 -27.69 -22.42
N ALA A 682 -3.59 -27.83 -21.61
CA ALA A 682 -2.89 -29.09 -21.39
C ALA A 682 -2.44 -29.39 -19.94
N GLU A 683 -2.95 -28.68 -18.91
CA GLU A 683 -2.77 -29.09 -17.49
C GLU A 683 -4.08 -29.39 -16.74
N GLU A 684 -5.25 -28.96 -17.24
CA GLU A 684 -6.55 -29.36 -16.66
C GLU A 684 -6.96 -30.82 -16.97
N ARG A 685 -6.25 -31.50 -17.89
CA ARG A 685 -6.57 -32.89 -18.28
C ARG A 685 -5.92 -33.96 -17.39
N GLU A 686 -4.89 -33.63 -16.62
CA GLU A 686 -4.24 -34.61 -15.73
C GLU A 686 -4.93 -34.68 -14.36
N VAL A 687 -5.31 -33.51 -13.80
CA VAL A 687 -6.08 -33.42 -12.54
C VAL A 687 -7.49 -34.02 -12.69
N SER A 688 -8.15 -33.82 -13.84
CA SER A 688 -9.45 -34.44 -14.13
C SER A 688 -9.38 -35.94 -14.49
N ARG A 689 -8.18 -36.50 -14.69
CA ARG A 689 -7.97 -37.95 -14.85
C ARG A 689 -7.80 -38.62 -13.48
N LEU A 690 -6.96 -38.06 -12.61
CA LEU A 690 -6.78 -38.53 -11.23
C LEU A 690 -8.07 -38.40 -10.39
N GLY A 691 -8.86 -37.35 -10.60
CA GLY A 691 -10.17 -37.18 -9.97
C GLY A 691 -11.24 -38.20 -10.40
N LYS A 692 -11.05 -38.89 -11.53
CA LYS A 692 -12.00 -39.92 -12.03
C LYS A 692 -11.66 -41.34 -11.60
N GLU A 693 -10.40 -41.64 -11.35
CA GLU A 693 -9.99 -42.96 -10.81
C GLU A 693 -10.37 -43.10 -9.32
N ALA A 694 -10.31 -42.02 -8.54
CA ALA A 694 -10.80 -42.01 -7.14
C ALA A 694 -12.33 -42.16 -7.01
N ALA A 695 -13.10 -41.67 -7.99
CA ALA A 695 -14.55 -41.81 -8.02
C ALA A 695 -15.03 -43.20 -8.50
N GLY A 696 -14.15 -43.97 -9.16
CA GLY A 696 -14.44 -45.34 -9.58
C GLY A 696 -14.48 -46.33 -8.40
N SER A 697 -13.50 -46.27 -7.49
CA SER A 697 -13.37 -47.27 -6.42
C SER A 697 -14.38 -47.16 -5.27
N GLN A 698 -15.26 -46.14 -5.27
CA GLN A 698 -16.36 -46.02 -4.29
C GLN A 698 -17.72 -46.53 -4.81
N ARG A 699 -17.86 -46.95 -6.07
CA ARG A 699 -19.09 -47.62 -6.54
C ARG A 699 -19.06 -49.14 -6.37
N ASP A 700 -17.91 -49.77 -6.55
CA ASP A 700 -17.76 -51.24 -6.45
C ASP A 700 -17.84 -51.80 -5.01
N LEU A 701 -17.93 -50.93 -3.99
CA LEU A 701 -18.11 -51.30 -2.58
C LEU A 701 -19.56 -51.18 -2.07
N TRP A 702 -20.53 -50.85 -2.94
CA TRP A 702 -21.95 -50.76 -2.54
C TRP A 702 -22.88 -51.79 -3.21
N GLU A 703 -22.44 -52.50 -4.25
CA GLU A 703 -23.23 -53.56 -4.92
C GLU A 703 -22.98 -54.99 -4.38
N SER A 704 -22.14 -55.17 -3.35
CA SER A 704 -21.82 -56.49 -2.76
C SER A 704 -22.60 -56.87 -1.49
N ARG A 705 -23.65 -56.11 -1.13
CA ARG A 705 -24.51 -56.41 0.05
C ARG A 705 -26.02 -56.25 -0.21
N SER A 706 -26.55 -56.96 -1.20
CA SER A 706 -28.01 -57.06 -1.40
C SER A 706 -28.48 -58.36 -2.08
N HIS A 707 -27.87 -59.51 -1.75
CA HIS A 707 -28.41 -60.84 -2.06
C HIS A 707 -28.30 -61.77 -0.83
N ASN A 708 -29.46 -62.01 -0.19
CA ASN A 708 -29.85 -63.16 0.67
C ASN A 708 -30.75 -62.72 1.84
N HIS A 709 -32.07 -62.69 1.63
CA HIS A 709 -32.92 -63.82 2.03
C HIS A 709 -34.39 -63.58 1.67
N GLU A 710 -35.03 -64.62 1.13
CA GLU A 710 -36.46 -64.68 0.87
C GLU A 710 -37.08 -65.79 1.74
N LYS A 711 -38.39 -65.68 2.04
CA LYS A 711 -39.26 -66.64 2.76
C LYS A 711 -39.07 -66.64 4.29
N SER A 712 -40.11 -66.72 5.13
CA SER A 712 -41.54 -67.06 4.93
C SER A 712 -42.44 -66.59 6.10
N GLY A 713 -43.75 -66.36 5.86
CA GLY A 713 -44.78 -66.73 6.85
C GLY A 713 -45.94 -65.77 7.20
N VAL A 714 -47.11 -65.99 6.58
CA VAL A 714 -48.48 -65.99 7.15
C VAL A 714 -49.08 -64.74 7.87
N GLY A 715 -50.16 -64.21 7.26
CA GLY A 715 -51.44 -63.81 7.91
C GLY A 715 -51.62 -62.32 8.29
N LEU A 716 -52.82 -61.71 8.32
CA LEU A 716 -54.21 -62.12 8.02
C LEU A 716 -55.11 -60.84 7.89
N VAL A 717 -56.32 -60.90 7.28
CA VAL A 717 -57.45 -59.89 7.30
C VAL A 717 -57.21 -58.61 6.44
N GLU A 718 -57.88 -58.41 5.28
CA GLU A 718 -59.24 -57.84 5.02
C GLU A 718 -59.42 -56.35 5.45
N LYS A 719 -60.17 -55.44 4.78
CA LYS A 719 -61.26 -55.53 3.76
C LYS A 719 -61.60 -54.13 3.16
N ILE A 720 -62.17 -54.07 1.92
CA ILE A 720 -63.23 -53.11 1.43
C ILE A 720 -62.92 -51.58 1.40
N SER A 721 -63.47 -50.69 0.53
CA SER A 721 -64.08 -50.65 -0.82
C SER A 721 -64.16 -49.16 -1.20
N ARG A 722 -63.92 -48.69 -2.44
CA ARG A 722 -64.80 -48.63 -3.64
C ARG A 722 -66.00 -47.66 -3.52
N GLU A 723 -66.36 -47.03 -4.66
CA GLU A 723 -67.56 -46.20 -4.99
C GLU A 723 -67.50 -44.67 -4.76
N VAL A 724 -68.17 -43.79 -5.55
CA VAL A 724 -68.56 -43.78 -7.00
C VAL A 724 -69.11 -42.39 -7.40
N SER A 725 -69.02 -41.99 -8.69
CA SER A 725 -69.74 -40.85 -9.36
C SER A 725 -69.52 -39.40 -8.85
N GLY A 726 -69.76 -38.34 -9.63
CA GLY A 726 -70.10 -38.20 -11.06
C GLY A 726 -70.69 -36.81 -11.40
N GLU A 727 -70.70 -36.43 -12.69
CA GLU A 727 -71.49 -35.32 -13.31
C GLU A 727 -71.24 -33.86 -12.82
N LYS A 728 -71.46 -32.75 -13.56
CA LYS A 728 -71.79 -32.48 -14.99
C LYS A 728 -71.50 -30.99 -15.32
N VAL A 729 -71.21 -30.71 -16.61
CA VAL A 729 -71.61 -29.53 -17.43
C VAL A 729 -71.28 -28.08 -16.97
N GLY A 730 -70.62 -27.34 -17.88
CA GLY A 730 -70.65 -25.87 -18.00
C GLY A 730 -70.03 -25.46 -19.34
N SER A 731 -70.76 -24.72 -20.18
CA SER A 731 -70.43 -24.46 -21.61
C SER A 731 -70.16 -23.00 -21.94
N THR A 732 -69.23 -22.71 -22.85
CA THR A 732 -69.16 -21.44 -23.60
C THR A 732 -68.41 -21.57 -24.94
N ASP A 733 -68.83 -20.76 -25.91
CA ASP A 733 -68.53 -20.81 -27.35
C ASP A 733 -68.29 -19.36 -27.87
N LEU A 734 -67.60 -19.06 -28.98
CA LEU A 734 -66.96 -19.89 -30.03
C LEU A 734 -65.81 -19.08 -30.73
N ASN A 735 -65.25 -19.67 -31.81
CA ASN A 735 -64.35 -19.16 -32.88
C ASN A 735 -62.84 -19.33 -32.59
N GLN A 736 -62.09 -20.27 -33.18
CA GLN A 736 -61.84 -20.63 -34.62
C GLN A 736 -61.15 -19.50 -35.41
N GLU A 737 -60.08 -19.72 -36.20
CA GLU A 737 -59.58 -20.92 -36.92
C GLU A 737 -58.06 -21.21 -36.70
N LYS A 738 -57.59 -22.47 -36.53
CA LYS A 738 -56.95 -23.43 -37.49
C LYS A 738 -55.55 -23.03 -38.03
N GLU A 739 -54.57 -23.93 -38.25
CA GLU A 739 -54.45 -25.40 -38.18
C GLU A 739 -52.92 -25.79 -38.04
N GLY A 740 -52.53 -26.93 -37.42
CA GLY A 740 -51.09 -27.28 -37.32
C GLY A 740 -50.62 -28.38 -36.33
N ILE A 741 -51.21 -29.59 -36.41
CA ILE A 741 -50.85 -30.89 -35.76
C ILE A 741 -49.30 -31.14 -35.68
N THR A 742 -48.61 -31.70 -34.65
CA THR A 742 -48.83 -33.01 -33.98
C THR A 742 -47.98 -33.28 -32.69
N LEU A 743 -48.66 -33.75 -31.63
CA LEU A 743 -48.29 -34.61 -30.46
C LEU A 743 -46.84 -34.84 -29.95
N GLY A 744 -46.67 -34.75 -28.61
CA GLY A 744 -45.64 -35.42 -27.78
C GLY A 744 -45.76 -35.03 -26.29
N ALA A 745 -45.93 -35.98 -25.36
CA ALA A 745 -46.53 -35.71 -24.03
C ALA A 745 -45.69 -36.09 -22.78
N LYS A 746 -46.17 -35.63 -21.60
CA LYS A 746 -45.73 -35.85 -20.19
C LYS A 746 -44.61 -34.90 -19.69
N GLY A 747 -44.64 -34.38 -18.45
CA GLY A 747 -45.71 -34.42 -17.44
C GLY A 747 -45.24 -34.16 -15.99
N SER A 748 -45.60 -32.98 -15.44
CA SER A 748 -45.96 -32.68 -14.04
C SER A 748 -45.10 -33.13 -12.83
N GLY A 749 -44.89 -32.23 -11.85
CA GLY A 749 -44.71 -32.62 -10.45
C GLY A 749 -43.95 -31.65 -9.52
N GLN A 750 -44.63 -30.63 -8.97
CA GLN A 750 -44.21 -30.03 -7.68
C GLN A 750 -44.85 -30.80 -6.52
N LEU A 751 -44.17 -30.93 -5.36
CA LEU A 751 -44.68 -30.37 -4.09
C LEU A 751 -43.70 -30.47 -2.89
N LEU A 752 -43.72 -29.40 -2.09
CA LEU A 752 -43.59 -29.24 -0.63
C LEU A 752 -42.89 -30.27 0.30
N ALA A 753 -42.01 -29.69 1.14
CA ALA A 753 -41.97 -29.73 2.62
C ALA A 753 -41.74 -31.04 3.41
N ALA A 754 -40.78 -30.99 4.36
CA ALA A 754 -41.08 -30.82 5.80
C ALA A 754 -39.81 -30.78 6.68
N VAL A 755 -39.90 -30.13 7.85
CA VAL A 755 -38.88 -30.08 8.89
C VAL A 755 -39.15 -31.15 9.94
N ILE A 756 -38.14 -31.95 10.32
CA ILE A 756 -38.07 -32.64 11.63
C ILE A 756 -36.62 -32.56 12.12
N GLY A 757 -36.43 -32.18 13.40
CA GLY A 757 -35.11 -32.15 14.06
C GLY A 757 -34.89 -33.35 14.99
N SER A 758 -33.64 -33.56 15.40
CA SER A 758 -33.26 -34.57 16.39
C SER A 758 -32.17 -34.05 17.34
N HIS A 759 -32.31 -34.33 18.63
CA HIS A 759 -31.43 -33.91 19.73
C HIS A 759 -30.47 -35.02 20.16
N SER A 760 -29.32 -34.61 20.76
CA SER A 760 -28.44 -35.41 21.65
C SER A 760 -27.62 -36.55 20.98
N MET A 761 -26.49 -37.05 21.50
CA MET A 761 -25.86 -36.92 22.83
C MET A 761 -24.32 -36.70 22.78
N ILE A 762 -23.77 -36.30 23.93
CA ILE A 762 -22.34 -36.26 24.30
C ILE A 762 -21.81 -37.70 24.55
N PRO A 763 -20.51 -37.97 24.30
CA PRO A 763 -19.71 -38.65 25.33
C PRO A 763 -18.54 -37.80 25.86
N LYS A 764 -18.14 -38.12 27.09
CA LYS A 764 -17.11 -37.45 27.89
C LYS A 764 -15.78 -38.23 27.89
N ASP A 765 -14.72 -37.48 28.20
CA ASP A 765 -13.50 -37.83 28.94
C ASP A 765 -12.64 -39.05 28.50
N LEU A 766 -11.39 -38.75 28.12
CA LEU A 766 -10.23 -39.61 28.40
C LEU A 766 -8.94 -38.77 28.44
N ASP A 767 -8.23 -38.82 29.57
CA ASP A 767 -7.09 -37.96 29.89
C ASP A 767 -5.73 -38.45 29.34
N VAL A 768 -4.92 -37.46 28.92
CA VAL A 768 -3.46 -37.30 29.13
C VAL A 768 -2.55 -38.55 29.17
N ILE A 769 -1.63 -38.66 28.18
CA ILE A 769 -0.20 -38.98 28.42
C ILE A 769 0.68 -38.05 27.55
N ASN A 770 1.79 -37.58 28.13
CA ASN A 770 2.76 -36.67 27.52
C ASN A 770 3.98 -37.39 26.90
N ASN A 771 4.28 -37.08 25.62
CA ASN A 771 5.62 -36.78 25.08
C ASN A 771 6.70 -37.93 25.05
N PRO A 772 7.91 -37.71 24.46
CA PRO A 772 8.22 -37.79 23.02
C PRO A 772 9.17 -38.94 22.65
N SER A 773 9.51 -39.09 21.36
CA SER A 773 10.63 -39.93 20.91
C SER A 773 11.41 -39.28 19.78
N LEU A 774 12.73 -39.12 19.98
CA LEU A 774 13.67 -38.72 18.93
C LEU A 774 13.95 -39.90 17.98
N VAL A 775 14.15 -39.61 16.71
CA VAL A 775 15.07 -40.39 15.86
C VAL A 775 16.01 -39.42 15.17
N GLY A 776 17.26 -39.39 15.63
CA GLY A 776 18.35 -38.73 14.92
C GLY A 776 19.07 -39.73 14.02
N PHE A 777 19.45 -39.32 12.81
CA PHE A 777 20.40 -40.07 12.00
C PHE A 777 21.81 -39.49 12.16
N ARG A 778 22.77 -40.40 12.38
CA ARG A 778 24.17 -40.06 12.64
C ARG A 778 24.93 -39.74 11.36
N THR A 779 25.97 -38.95 11.56
CA THR A 779 27.11 -38.77 10.66
C THR A 779 27.78 -40.09 10.28
N GLY A 780 28.22 -40.18 9.03
CA GLY A 780 29.19 -41.15 8.54
C GLY A 780 30.23 -40.41 7.70
N ASN A 781 31.50 -40.52 8.08
CA ASN A 781 32.61 -39.81 7.44
C ASN A 781 33.67 -40.82 6.99
N VAL A 782 34.62 -40.37 6.16
CA VAL A 782 35.82 -41.09 5.67
C VAL A 782 35.63 -42.02 4.46
N ALA A 783 36.10 -41.54 3.30
CA ALA A 783 37.10 -42.24 2.50
C ALA A 783 37.84 -41.23 1.58
N GLU A 784 39.12 -40.97 1.85
CA GLU A 784 40.01 -40.31 0.89
C GLU A 784 40.39 -41.26 -0.24
N LYS A 785 40.59 -40.74 -1.46
CA LYS A 785 41.57 -41.32 -2.40
C LYS A 785 42.08 -40.28 -3.40
N LYS A 786 43.40 -40.11 -3.44
CA LYS A 786 44.12 -39.32 -4.45
C LYS A 786 44.44 -40.18 -5.69
N VAL A 787 44.34 -39.54 -6.86
CA VAL A 787 45.25 -39.57 -8.02
C VAL A 787 45.91 -40.90 -8.42
N VAL A 788 45.63 -41.36 -9.65
CA VAL A 788 46.64 -41.75 -10.68
C VAL A 788 46.11 -41.36 -12.08
N GLU A 789 47.04 -41.09 -13.00
CA GLU A 789 46.89 -40.55 -14.35
C GLU A 789 46.22 -41.48 -15.38
N GLY A 790 45.82 -40.89 -16.51
CA GLY A 790 45.37 -41.60 -17.71
C GLY A 790 45.43 -40.69 -18.95
N GLY A 791 46.64 -40.37 -19.42
CA GLY A 791 46.84 -39.52 -20.59
C GLY A 791 46.51 -40.22 -21.91
N GLY A 792 45.82 -39.51 -22.80
CA GLY A 792 45.55 -39.93 -24.19
C GLY A 792 45.65 -38.71 -25.12
N VAL A 793 46.57 -38.76 -26.08
CA VAL A 793 46.99 -37.62 -26.90
C VAL A 793 46.28 -37.61 -28.26
N GLY A 794 45.92 -36.44 -28.79
CA GLY A 794 45.90 -36.24 -30.24
C GLY A 794 44.98 -35.16 -30.82
N TRP A 795 45.61 -34.05 -31.27
CA TRP A 795 45.29 -33.22 -32.46
C TRP A 795 43.87 -32.63 -32.63
N GLY A 796 43.67 -31.36 -33.02
CA GLY A 796 44.64 -30.32 -33.39
C GLY A 796 43.97 -28.94 -33.51
N GLU A 797 44.78 -27.92 -33.81
CA GLU A 797 44.41 -26.50 -33.90
C GLU A 797 43.52 -26.17 -35.12
N TRP A 798 42.76 -25.05 -35.07
CA TRP A 798 42.99 -23.80 -35.83
C TRP A 798 41.72 -22.91 -35.84
N ALA A 799 41.93 -21.61 -35.53
CA ALA A 799 41.02 -20.46 -35.66
C ALA A 799 39.71 -20.45 -34.83
#